data_AF-A0A1A8XJY6-F1
#
_entry.id   AF-A0A1A8XJY6-F1
#
_cell.length_a   1.000
_cell.length_b   1.000
_cell.length_c   1.000
_cell.angle_alpha   90.00
_cell.angle_beta   90.00
_cell.angle_gamma   90.00
#
_symmetry.space_group_name_H-M   'P 1'
#
loop_
_entity.id
_entity.type
_entity.pdbx_description
1 polymer ?
#
loop_
_entity_poly.entity_id
_entity_poly.type
_entity_poly.pdbx_seq_one_letter_code
_entity_poly.pdbx_strand_id
1 'polypeptide(L)'
;MSTRRALFFSLLDRYAGLLLLIVSSMVIARLLTPTEIGVFSVAMVLIMLISSLRDLGAGQYLVQAPELTPECVRATWTVLLGTGFLMSGVLLLAAGPVARFYREPRMLEIMQVLAANFAITPFGAMTYAWLTREMRFDALAVIRLGGSLAGACTAVFLAWRGHGPISLAFGNLASTLVGALIALRFRPVHLACWPGWTGVRQVVGIGSTISARTLILNLAAGAPELLLGMLQSLGAAGLYSRSSGLSMTFQRLVLDAAQGVAQPLFGRAQRHGSNLNEALLRTTSLVTALGWSFFFGLALMAYPLTRLLYGNQWDASVSVTQMLAVGMAIGLSPCMCPLALMAAGHHGSVLQATLAVVAFQLGCVAIGAWVGLEGAGLGFAVAQIFSLAIWLSAAQRHLGFPWQALREVLLRSAALSGLTTLAPLTVVSVFGLEPHARLAPLLCSFIAGLAVFGLAARWLQHPIQVEIDRLAQQAKTWWQGLLSTRKPIIVDAASPPAGRWMTGGDASVSDDVLREIHGVGLVQGENLVVERPSGPVFVKCYVHQRFTEQIWARGKVLLGKSKGRSEFQNSQLLLHHGVAVATPLAYADRVRSFRCTESLVMSRFLSSARLAKDALGDENDGQARVAIIRSLSKVVASLHSEGLFHGDLHLGNVLITQAGGQTSCHLIDCGGNARAPRPGYGIEDDLAEILFSGQHVADWSDWRVFMRCYAQHCHLKTDRRRLRTSLARLQSLWPPSE
;
A
#
# COMPACT_ATOMS: atom_id res chain seq x y z
N MET A 1 -3.38 -13.29 -3.42
CA MET A 1 -3.05 -12.87 -2.03
C MET A 1 -4.22 -12.05 -1.48
N SER A 2 -4.70 -12.23 -0.24
CA SER A 2 -5.80 -11.38 0.26
C SER A 2 -5.33 -9.93 0.43
N THR A 3 -6.12 -8.93 0.04
CA THR A 3 -5.79 -7.50 0.11
C THR A 3 -5.23 -7.04 1.47
N ARG A 4 -5.75 -7.57 2.59
CA ARG A 4 -5.24 -7.29 3.94
C ARG A 4 -3.78 -7.73 4.16
N ARG A 5 -3.38 -8.86 3.57
CA ARG A 5 -2.01 -9.38 3.64
C ARG A 5 -1.06 -8.52 2.80
N ALA A 6 -1.47 -8.16 1.58
CA ALA A 6 -0.72 -7.24 0.72
C ALA A 6 -0.47 -5.89 1.43
N LEU A 7 -1.52 -5.32 2.04
CA LEU A 7 -1.42 -4.10 2.83
C LEU A 7 -0.49 -4.26 4.03
N PHE A 8 -0.61 -5.34 4.81
CA PHE A 8 0.27 -5.59 5.95
C PHE A 8 1.74 -5.64 5.54
N PHE A 9 2.09 -6.41 4.50
CA PHE A 9 3.49 -6.50 4.03
C PHE A 9 3.99 -5.18 3.45
N SER A 10 3.14 -4.42 2.76
CA SER A 10 3.48 -3.08 2.28
C SER A 10 3.74 -2.09 3.42
N LEU A 11 2.92 -2.12 4.48
CA LEU A 11 3.14 -1.31 5.68
C LEU A 11 4.38 -1.75 6.44
N LEU A 12 4.57 -3.06 6.62
CA LEU A 12 5.74 -3.63 7.28
C LEU A 12 7.02 -3.21 6.56
N ASP A 13 7.07 -3.39 5.24
CA ASP A 13 8.19 -2.98 4.39
C ASP A 13 8.48 -1.48 4.55
N ARG A 14 7.45 -0.63 4.49
CA ARG A 14 7.61 0.83 4.62
C ARG A 14 8.14 1.24 6.00
N TYR A 15 7.56 0.72 7.08
CA TYR A 15 7.94 1.13 8.45
C TYR A 15 9.23 0.45 8.94
N ALA A 16 9.45 -0.83 8.61
CA ALA A 16 10.70 -1.51 8.94
C ALA A 16 11.86 -0.93 8.12
N GLY A 17 11.64 -0.61 6.84
CA GLY A 17 12.61 0.08 6.01
C GLY A 17 12.95 1.47 6.55
N LEU A 18 11.96 2.23 7.00
CA LEU A 18 12.17 3.53 7.65
C LEU A 18 12.99 3.41 8.94
N LEU A 19 12.63 2.47 9.81
CA LEU A 19 13.34 2.25 11.08
C LEU A 19 14.80 1.85 10.81
N LEU A 20 15.02 0.93 9.87
CA LEU A 20 16.35 0.51 9.46
C LEU A 20 17.15 1.70 8.91
N LEU A 21 16.56 2.52 8.02
CA LEU A 21 17.18 3.71 7.46
C LEU A 21 17.59 4.71 8.55
N ILE A 22 16.70 5.01 9.50
CA ILE A 22 16.97 5.96 10.58
C ILE A 22 18.09 5.43 11.47
N VAL A 23 17.99 4.17 11.93
CA VAL A 23 18.99 3.57 12.82
C VAL A 23 20.35 3.47 12.12
N SER A 24 20.40 2.98 10.88
CA SER A 24 21.66 2.89 10.13
C SER A 24 22.25 4.27 9.89
N SER A 25 21.43 5.26 9.54
CA SER A 25 21.87 6.65 9.34
C SER A 25 22.44 7.25 10.61
N MET A 26 21.82 7.02 11.77
CA MET A 26 22.32 7.48 13.08
C MET A 26 23.69 6.86 13.41
N VAL A 27 23.84 5.54 13.24
CA VAL A 27 25.10 4.85 13.51
C VAL A 27 26.20 5.34 12.56
N ILE A 28 25.93 5.36 11.26
CA ILE A 28 26.88 5.79 10.23
C ILE A 28 27.29 7.25 10.43
N ALA A 29 26.37 8.15 10.76
CA ALA A 29 26.67 9.56 10.96
C ALA A 29 27.60 9.82 12.16
N ARG A 30 27.69 8.88 13.11
CA ARG A 30 28.63 8.93 14.23
C ARG A 30 29.97 8.26 13.95
N LEU A 31 30.04 7.38 12.94
CA LEU A 31 31.25 6.68 12.54
C LEU A 31 32.04 7.45 11.47
N LEU A 32 31.34 8.18 10.59
CA LEU A 32 31.94 8.91 9.48
C LEU A 32 31.88 10.41 9.70
N THR A 33 32.92 11.10 9.26
CA THR A 33 33.01 12.57 9.30
C THR A 33 32.09 13.23 8.26
N PRO A 34 31.76 14.53 8.42
CA PRO A 34 30.97 15.27 7.43
C PRO A 34 31.57 15.23 6.01
N THR A 35 32.91 15.33 5.90
CA THR A 35 33.61 15.25 4.61
C THR A 35 33.42 13.91 3.94
N GLU A 36 33.56 12.80 4.67
CA GLU A 36 33.39 11.45 4.11
C GLU A 36 31.95 11.21 3.62
N ILE A 37 30.97 11.62 4.40
CA ILE A 37 29.56 11.56 3.97
C ILE A 37 29.33 12.47 2.77
N GLY A 38 29.98 13.62 2.71
CA GLY A 38 29.95 14.54 1.58
C GLY A 38 30.50 13.95 0.28
N VAL A 39 31.64 13.25 0.36
CA VAL A 39 32.22 12.49 -0.76
C VAL A 39 31.17 11.52 -1.30
N PHE A 40 30.55 10.72 -0.42
CA PHE A 40 29.53 9.76 -0.85
C PHE A 40 28.24 10.43 -1.35
N SER A 41 27.78 11.52 -0.71
CA SER A 41 26.53 12.18 -1.09
C SER A 41 26.61 12.81 -2.48
N VAL A 42 27.73 13.45 -2.81
CA VAL A 42 28.00 13.99 -4.16
C VAL A 42 28.02 12.86 -5.19
N ALA A 43 28.70 11.75 -4.90
CA ALA A 43 28.68 10.57 -5.77
C ALA A 43 27.26 10.03 -5.99
N MET A 44 26.46 9.94 -4.92
CA MET A 44 25.08 9.49 -4.97
C MET A 44 24.17 10.42 -5.77
N VAL A 45 24.39 11.74 -5.74
CA VAL A 45 23.65 12.67 -6.59
C VAL A 45 23.99 12.41 -8.06
N LEU A 46 25.27 12.23 -8.42
CA LEU A 46 25.65 11.91 -9.80
C LEU A 46 25.00 10.61 -10.27
N ILE A 47 24.95 9.59 -9.41
CA ILE A 47 24.26 8.33 -9.67
C ILE A 47 22.76 8.53 -9.82
N MET A 48 22.14 9.38 -9.00
CA MET A 48 20.71 9.71 -9.13
C MET A 48 20.41 10.32 -10.51
N LEU A 49 21.25 11.24 -10.99
CA LEU A 49 21.10 11.84 -12.33
C LEU A 49 21.23 10.77 -13.43
N ILE A 50 22.27 9.94 -13.38
CA ILE A 50 22.51 8.87 -14.36
C ILE A 50 21.37 7.83 -14.29
N SER A 51 20.88 7.49 -13.10
CA SER A 51 19.78 6.54 -12.91
C SER A 51 18.46 7.01 -13.49
N SER A 52 18.27 8.33 -13.61
CA SER A 52 17.08 8.91 -14.25
C SER A 52 16.97 8.52 -15.73
N LEU A 53 18.09 8.19 -16.36
CA LEU A 53 18.18 7.71 -17.75
C LEU A 53 18.12 6.18 -17.87
N ARG A 54 18.41 5.45 -16.78
CA ARG A 54 18.46 3.97 -16.76
C ARG A 54 17.09 3.36 -17.00
N ASP A 55 16.07 3.87 -16.32
CA ASP A 55 14.83 3.13 -16.15
C ASP A 55 14.00 3.07 -17.44
N LEU A 56 14.19 4.00 -18.40
CA LEU A 56 13.49 4.12 -19.70
C LEU A 56 12.06 3.54 -19.71
N GLY A 57 11.30 3.74 -18.63
CA GLY A 57 9.96 3.17 -18.45
C GLY A 57 9.84 1.65 -18.52
N ALA A 58 10.93 0.88 -18.67
CA ALA A 58 10.90 -0.56 -18.97
C ALA A 58 10.24 -1.39 -17.85
N GLY A 59 10.54 -1.08 -16.59
CA GLY A 59 9.88 -1.71 -15.45
C GLY A 59 8.40 -1.34 -15.33
N GLN A 60 8.04 -0.09 -15.59
CA GLN A 60 6.64 0.37 -15.56
C GLN A 60 5.81 -0.22 -16.71
N TYR A 61 6.41 -0.33 -17.89
CA TYR A 61 5.81 -0.98 -19.05
C TYR A 61 5.42 -2.43 -18.73
N LEU A 62 6.31 -3.20 -18.11
CA LEU A 62 6.01 -4.58 -17.71
C LEU A 62 4.87 -4.68 -16.68
N VAL A 63 4.78 -3.73 -15.75
CA VAL A 63 3.70 -3.68 -14.75
C VAL A 63 2.36 -3.34 -15.41
N GLN A 64 2.35 -2.41 -16.37
CA GLN A 64 1.13 -1.85 -16.97
C GLN A 64 0.65 -2.57 -18.23
N ALA A 65 1.48 -3.40 -18.87
CA ALA A 65 1.12 -4.11 -20.08
C ALA A 65 -0.15 -4.97 -19.89
N PRO A 66 -1.19 -4.88 -20.74
CA PRO A 66 -2.39 -5.69 -20.60
C PRO A 66 -2.08 -7.19 -20.61
N GLU A 67 -1.24 -7.61 -21.56
CA GLU A 67 -0.78 -8.98 -21.75
C GLU A 67 0.74 -9.03 -21.81
N LEU A 68 1.33 -10.04 -21.17
CA LEU A 68 2.77 -10.27 -21.17
C LEU A 68 3.12 -11.28 -22.26
N THR A 69 3.35 -10.80 -23.48
CA THR A 69 3.90 -11.66 -24.53
C THR A 69 5.39 -11.93 -24.27
N PRO A 70 5.92 -13.11 -24.67
CA PRO A 70 7.35 -13.39 -24.58
C PRO A 70 8.22 -12.32 -25.25
N GLU A 71 7.74 -11.71 -26.34
CA GLU A 71 8.42 -10.64 -27.06
C GLU A 71 8.56 -9.38 -26.19
N CYS A 72 7.48 -8.94 -25.53
CA CYS A 72 7.52 -7.78 -24.62
C CYS A 72 8.51 -7.99 -23.47
N VAL A 73 8.51 -9.20 -22.91
CA VAL A 73 9.39 -9.63 -21.82
C VAL A 73 10.86 -9.61 -22.26
N ARG A 74 11.17 -10.15 -23.46
CA ARG A 74 12.52 -10.13 -24.05
C ARG A 74 12.98 -8.72 -24.42
N ALA A 75 12.09 -7.87 -24.93
CA ALA A 75 12.37 -6.46 -25.22
C ALA A 75 12.73 -5.67 -23.97
N THR A 76 11.98 -5.91 -22.89
CA THR A 76 12.22 -5.26 -21.59
C THR A 76 13.58 -5.68 -21.03
N TRP A 77 13.96 -6.95 -21.15
CA TRP A 77 15.32 -7.41 -20.82
C TRP A 77 16.41 -6.67 -21.60
N THR A 78 16.27 -6.55 -22.91
CA THR A 78 17.24 -5.84 -23.77
C THR A 78 17.41 -4.39 -23.32
N VAL A 79 16.30 -3.70 -23.04
CA VAL A 79 16.33 -2.32 -22.56
C VAL A 79 17.01 -2.25 -21.20
N LEU A 80 16.61 -3.07 -20.23
CA LEU A 80 17.17 -3.03 -18.88
C LEU A 80 18.67 -3.36 -18.84
N LEU A 81 19.10 -4.42 -19.55
CA LEU A 81 20.52 -4.77 -19.63
C LEU A 81 21.31 -3.73 -20.42
N GLY A 82 20.80 -3.32 -21.58
CA GLY A 82 21.45 -2.33 -22.43
C GLY A 82 21.65 -1.01 -21.71
N THR A 83 20.62 -0.47 -21.06
CA THR A 83 20.73 0.77 -20.28
C THR A 83 21.57 0.56 -19.01
N GLY A 84 21.45 -0.57 -18.32
CA GLY A 84 22.25 -0.89 -17.14
C GLY A 84 23.76 -0.89 -17.45
N PHE A 85 24.18 -1.64 -18.47
CA PHE A 85 25.59 -1.67 -18.87
C PHE A 85 26.06 -0.34 -19.46
N LEU A 86 25.23 0.35 -20.26
CA LEU A 86 25.56 1.67 -20.77
C LEU A 86 25.80 2.67 -19.63
N MET A 87 24.90 2.74 -18.65
CA MET A 87 25.04 3.64 -17.51
C MET A 87 26.24 3.26 -16.62
N SER A 88 26.51 1.96 -16.44
CA SER A 88 27.73 1.49 -15.77
C SER A 88 28.98 1.98 -16.50
N GLY A 89 29.04 1.83 -17.82
CA GLY A 89 30.16 2.28 -18.64
C GLY A 89 30.35 3.80 -18.57
N VAL A 90 29.27 4.57 -18.68
CA VAL A 90 29.30 6.04 -18.52
C VAL A 90 29.85 6.44 -17.14
N LEU A 91 29.41 5.78 -16.07
CA LEU A 91 29.89 6.10 -14.72
C LEU A 91 31.37 5.75 -14.53
N LEU A 92 31.83 4.62 -15.07
CA LEU A 92 33.25 4.23 -15.04
C LEU A 92 34.14 5.23 -15.80
N LEU A 93 33.72 5.66 -16.98
CA LEU A 93 34.45 6.65 -17.78
C LEU A 93 34.43 8.03 -17.12
N ALA A 94 33.33 8.40 -16.45
CA ALA A 94 33.20 9.67 -15.74
C ALA A 94 33.96 9.70 -14.41
N ALA A 95 34.22 8.55 -13.77
CA ALA A 95 34.78 8.48 -12.42
C ALA A 95 36.14 9.20 -12.28
N GLY A 96 37.05 9.00 -13.24
CA GLY A 96 38.36 9.66 -13.24
C GLY A 96 38.28 11.19 -13.37
N PRO A 97 37.63 11.73 -14.42
CA PRO A 97 37.40 13.17 -14.57
C PRO A 97 36.69 13.80 -13.36
N VAL A 98 35.67 13.15 -12.81
CA VAL A 98 34.91 13.66 -11.65
C VAL A 98 35.78 13.69 -10.38
N ALA A 99 36.56 12.64 -10.12
CA ALA A 99 37.48 12.61 -8.98
C ALA A 99 38.53 13.74 -9.04
N ARG A 100 39.05 14.03 -10.24
CA ARG A 100 39.96 15.17 -10.47
C ARG A 100 39.25 16.51 -10.31
N PHE A 101 38.01 16.62 -10.80
CA PHE A 101 37.21 17.84 -10.71
C PHE A 101 36.95 18.25 -9.25
N TYR A 102 36.52 17.31 -8.41
CA TYR A 102 36.31 17.54 -6.98
C TYR A 102 37.60 17.46 -6.13
N ARG A 103 38.76 17.21 -6.76
CA ARG A 103 40.06 17.04 -6.09
C ARG A 103 40.02 16.03 -4.94
N GLU A 104 39.28 14.94 -5.12
CA GLU A 104 39.09 13.91 -4.10
C GLU A 104 39.29 12.52 -4.73
N PRO A 105 40.46 11.88 -4.52
CA PRO A 105 40.79 10.61 -5.16
C PRO A 105 39.87 9.47 -4.73
N ARG A 106 39.34 9.48 -3.49
CA ARG A 106 38.42 8.45 -2.99
C ARG A 106 37.11 8.39 -3.80
N MET A 107 36.75 9.48 -4.47
CA MET A 107 35.59 9.54 -5.37
C MET A 107 35.67 8.52 -6.50
N LEU A 108 36.88 8.27 -7.02
CA LEU A 108 37.12 7.34 -8.12
C LEU A 108 36.64 5.93 -7.74
N GLU A 109 37.15 5.41 -6.63
CA GLU A 109 36.81 4.07 -6.14
C GLU A 109 35.32 3.96 -5.79
N ILE A 110 34.75 4.99 -5.15
CA ILE A 110 33.33 5.05 -4.82
C ILE A 110 32.46 4.96 -6.08
N MET A 111 32.77 5.75 -7.11
CA MET A 111 32.02 5.73 -8.37
C MET A 111 32.20 4.40 -9.12
N GLN A 112 33.38 3.78 -9.06
CA GLN A 112 33.62 2.45 -9.65
C GLN A 112 32.78 1.37 -8.97
N VAL A 113 32.76 1.33 -7.63
CA VAL A 113 31.91 0.40 -6.86
C VAL A 113 30.44 0.64 -7.18
N LEU A 114 30.03 1.91 -7.26
CA LEU A 114 28.64 2.24 -7.55
C LEU A 114 28.25 1.97 -9.01
N ALA A 115 29.19 1.94 -9.95
CA ALA A 115 28.94 1.54 -11.34
C ALA A 115 28.48 0.08 -11.42
N ALA A 116 29.04 -0.80 -10.58
CA ALA A 116 28.62 -2.19 -10.50
C ALA A 116 27.12 -2.33 -10.14
N ASN A 117 26.53 -1.39 -9.40
CA ASN A 117 25.08 -1.41 -9.15
C ASN A 117 24.27 -1.36 -10.44
N PHE A 118 24.69 -0.55 -11.42
CA PHE A 118 23.99 -0.42 -12.70
C PHE A 118 24.04 -1.71 -13.52
N ALA A 119 25.13 -2.46 -13.43
CA ALA A 119 25.26 -3.76 -14.07
C ALA A 119 24.39 -4.84 -13.39
N ILE A 120 24.23 -4.79 -12.06
CA ILE A 120 23.50 -5.83 -11.28
C ILE A 120 21.99 -5.56 -11.24
N THR A 121 21.57 -4.29 -11.18
CA THR A 121 20.16 -3.89 -11.02
C THR A 121 19.20 -4.55 -12.04
N PRO A 122 19.54 -4.65 -13.35
CA PRO A 122 18.65 -5.26 -14.36
C PRO A 122 18.17 -6.67 -14.00
N PHE A 123 19.04 -7.49 -13.40
CA PHE A 123 18.73 -8.87 -13.02
C PHE A 123 17.65 -8.97 -11.94
N GLY A 124 17.61 -8.00 -11.01
CA GLY A 124 16.54 -7.88 -10.02
C GLY A 124 15.30 -7.18 -10.56
N ALA A 125 15.48 -6.11 -11.35
CA ALA A 125 14.42 -5.19 -11.77
C ALA A 125 13.27 -5.88 -12.48
N MET A 126 13.55 -6.89 -13.30
CA MET A 126 12.52 -7.65 -13.98
C MET A 126 11.64 -8.44 -13.01
N THR A 127 12.25 -9.12 -12.05
CA THR A 127 11.52 -9.89 -11.04
C THR A 127 10.72 -8.96 -10.13
N TYR A 128 11.28 -7.79 -9.79
CA TYR A 128 10.56 -6.74 -9.07
C TYR A 128 9.30 -6.28 -9.79
N ALA A 129 9.40 -6.00 -11.09
CA ALA A 129 8.27 -5.57 -11.90
C ALA A 129 7.19 -6.67 -11.99
N TRP A 130 7.60 -7.93 -12.19
CA TRP A 130 6.68 -9.06 -12.18
C TRP A 130 5.98 -9.26 -10.83
N LEU A 131 6.73 -9.26 -9.71
CA LEU A 131 6.16 -9.39 -8.37
C LEU A 131 5.20 -8.24 -8.03
N THR A 132 5.48 -7.03 -8.52
CA THR A 132 4.61 -5.87 -8.36
C THR A 132 3.30 -6.05 -9.12
N ARG A 133 3.38 -6.54 -10.37
CA ARG A 133 2.20 -6.88 -11.18
C ARG A 133 1.34 -7.96 -10.51
N GLU A 134 1.96 -9.01 -10.00
CA GLU A 134 1.29 -10.10 -9.30
C GLU A 134 0.85 -9.74 -7.86
N MET A 135 1.04 -8.48 -7.44
CA MET A 135 0.74 -7.99 -6.10
C MET A 135 1.35 -8.84 -4.97
N ARG A 136 2.53 -9.43 -5.23
CA ARG A 136 3.30 -10.25 -4.28
C ARG A 136 4.15 -9.37 -3.36
N PHE A 137 3.48 -8.51 -2.60
CA PHE A 137 4.12 -7.58 -1.67
C PHE A 137 4.86 -8.27 -0.52
N ASP A 138 4.53 -9.54 -0.23
CA ASP A 138 5.29 -10.41 0.65
C ASP A 138 6.72 -10.62 0.14
N ALA A 139 6.87 -11.05 -1.10
CA ALA A 139 8.17 -11.29 -1.71
C ALA A 139 8.94 -9.98 -1.87
N LEU A 140 8.25 -8.91 -2.32
CA LEU A 140 8.85 -7.58 -2.45
C LEU A 140 9.41 -7.06 -1.12
N ALA A 141 8.68 -7.25 -0.02
CA ALA A 141 9.13 -6.87 1.32
C ALA A 141 10.38 -7.66 1.74
N VAL A 142 10.41 -8.98 1.51
CA VAL A 142 11.59 -9.82 1.82
C VAL A 142 12.81 -9.38 1.01
N ILE A 143 12.65 -9.09 -0.27
CA ILE A 143 13.76 -8.65 -1.12
C ILE A 143 14.29 -7.28 -0.66
N ARG A 144 13.40 -6.30 -0.42
CA ARG A 144 13.80 -4.95 -0.01
C ARG A 144 14.40 -4.90 1.38
N LEU A 145 13.78 -5.57 2.36
CA LEU A 145 14.29 -5.60 3.72
C LEU A 145 15.58 -6.42 3.83
N GLY A 146 15.66 -7.56 3.13
CA GLY A 146 16.87 -8.39 3.08
C GLY A 146 18.07 -7.66 2.47
N GLY A 147 17.86 -6.99 1.33
CA GLY A 147 18.87 -6.14 0.71
C GLY A 147 19.27 -4.96 1.62
N SER A 148 18.29 -4.20 2.11
CA SER A 148 18.57 -3.03 2.97
C SER A 148 19.33 -3.42 4.24
N LEU A 149 19.00 -4.57 4.86
CA LEU A 149 19.68 -5.06 6.05
C LEU A 149 21.12 -5.46 5.74
N ALA A 150 21.35 -6.21 4.66
CA ALA A 150 22.70 -6.57 4.22
C ALA A 150 23.54 -5.33 3.91
N GLY A 151 22.95 -4.34 3.25
CA GLY A 151 23.61 -3.07 2.94
C GLY A 151 23.95 -2.25 4.19
N ALA A 152 23.00 -2.10 5.12
CA ALA A 152 23.22 -1.41 6.38
C ALA A 152 24.31 -2.09 7.23
N CYS A 153 24.26 -3.42 7.37
CA CYS A 153 25.27 -4.18 8.08
C CYS A 153 26.66 -4.04 7.44
N THR A 154 26.74 -4.11 6.11
CA THR A 154 28.02 -3.96 5.38
C THR A 154 28.59 -2.56 5.55
N ALA A 155 27.77 -1.51 5.38
CA ALA A 155 28.19 -0.13 5.57
C ALA A 155 28.67 0.13 7.00
N VAL A 156 27.89 -0.28 8.01
CA VAL A 156 28.25 -0.08 9.42
C VAL A 156 29.52 -0.85 9.77
N PHE A 157 29.65 -2.11 9.33
CA PHE A 157 30.83 -2.93 9.60
C PHE A 157 32.10 -2.31 9.00
N LEU A 158 32.06 -1.90 7.73
CA LEU A 158 33.22 -1.29 7.06
C LEU A 158 33.55 0.10 7.61
N ALA A 159 32.54 0.91 7.94
CA ALA A 159 32.75 2.21 8.58
C ALA A 159 33.39 2.05 9.97
N TRP A 160 32.91 1.08 10.76
CA TRP A 160 33.49 0.76 12.07
C TRP A 160 34.94 0.28 11.99
N ARG A 161 35.31 -0.42 10.91
CA ARG A 161 36.69 -0.81 10.61
C ARG A 161 37.56 0.33 10.06
N GLY A 162 37.02 1.54 9.89
CA GLY A 162 37.76 2.72 9.46
C GLY A 162 37.97 2.82 7.94
N HIS A 163 37.20 2.11 7.11
CA HIS A 163 37.31 2.23 5.64
C HIS A 163 36.77 3.56 5.07
N GLY A 164 36.21 4.44 5.91
CA GLY A 164 35.74 5.76 5.50
C GLY A 164 34.55 5.73 4.53
N PRO A 165 34.51 6.58 3.49
CA PRO A 165 33.31 6.81 2.68
C PRO A 165 32.95 5.64 1.74
N ILE A 166 33.93 4.81 1.35
CA ILE A 166 33.69 3.64 0.50
C ILE A 166 32.82 2.58 1.19
N SER A 167 32.75 2.60 2.53
CA SER A 167 31.83 1.75 3.29
C SER A 167 30.38 1.89 2.83
N LEU A 168 29.94 3.11 2.50
CA LEU A 168 28.60 3.41 2.03
C LEU A 168 28.37 2.92 0.59
N ALA A 169 29.40 2.98 -0.25
CA ALA A 169 29.37 2.45 -1.61
C ALA A 169 29.21 0.93 -1.60
N PHE A 170 30.00 0.22 -0.79
CA PHE A 170 29.86 -1.23 -0.62
C PHE A 170 28.55 -1.62 0.06
N GLY A 171 28.05 -0.83 1.01
CA GLY A 171 26.72 -1.04 1.58
C GLY A 171 25.62 -0.93 0.53
N ASN A 172 25.69 0.06 -0.37
CA ASN A 172 24.75 0.20 -1.48
C ASN A 172 24.85 -1.00 -2.44
N LEU A 173 26.06 -1.40 -2.81
CA LEU A 173 26.31 -2.57 -3.67
C LEU A 173 25.80 -3.87 -3.05
N ALA A 174 26.07 -4.11 -1.76
CA ALA A 174 25.59 -5.27 -1.04
C ALA A 174 24.05 -5.31 -0.99
N SER A 175 23.40 -4.16 -0.79
CA SER A 175 21.93 -4.07 -0.83
C SER A 175 21.37 -4.47 -2.19
N THR A 176 21.96 -3.96 -3.27
CA THR A 176 21.54 -4.29 -4.64
C THR A 176 21.81 -5.75 -4.98
N LEU A 177 22.99 -6.27 -4.64
CA LEU A 177 23.39 -7.65 -4.92
C LEU A 177 22.54 -8.66 -4.14
N VAL A 178 22.43 -8.50 -2.82
CA VAL A 178 21.59 -9.39 -1.99
C VAL A 178 20.13 -9.29 -2.40
N GLY A 179 19.63 -8.08 -2.69
CA GLY A 179 18.29 -7.90 -3.25
C GLY A 179 18.11 -8.65 -4.57
N ALA A 180 19.04 -8.55 -5.52
CA ALA A 180 18.97 -9.28 -6.78
C ALA A 180 18.99 -10.81 -6.56
N LEU A 181 19.87 -11.31 -5.67
CA LEU A 181 19.96 -12.74 -5.34
C LEU A 181 18.67 -13.27 -4.71
N ILE A 182 18.09 -12.56 -3.74
CA ILE A 182 16.80 -12.92 -3.15
C ILE A 182 15.70 -12.86 -4.22
N ALA A 183 15.73 -11.87 -5.11
CA ALA A 183 14.75 -11.77 -6.19
C ALA A 183 14.79 -12.99 -7.11
N LEU A 184 15.98 -13.51 -7.47
CA LEU A 184 16.12 -14.72 -8.27
C LEU A 184 15.39 -15.94 -7.66
N ARG A 185 15.31 -16.03 -6.34
CA ARG A 185 14.56 -17.11 -5.66
C ARG A 185 13.05 -17.04 -5.88
N PHE A 186 12.51 -15.85 -6.14
CA PHE A 186 11.09 -15.59 -6.38
C PHE A 186 10.74 -15.46 -7.87
N ARG A 187 11.75 -15.55 -8.75
CA ARG A 187 11.55 -15.43 -10.20
C ARG A 187 10.81 -16.66 -10.73
N PRO A 188 9.71 -16.49 -11.48
CA PRO A 188 9.00 -17.60 -12.08
C PRO A 188 9.77 -18.20 -13.26
N VAL A 189 9.63 -19.51 -13.44
CA VAL A 189 10.38 -20.30 -14.44
C VAL A 189 10.06 -19.90 -15.88
N HIS A 190 8.85 -19.40 -16.15
CA HIS A 190 8.39 -19.02 -17.49
C HIS A 190 8.83 -17.61 -17.93
N LEU A 191 9.42 -16.80 -17.04
CA LEU A 191 9.93 -15.49 -17.43
C LEU A 191 11.18 -15.67 -18.29
N ALA A 192 11.09 -15.32 -19.58
CA ALA A 192 12.19 -15.44 -20.53
C ALA A 192 13.50 -14.90 -19.93
N CYS A 193 14.61 -15.62 -20.13
CA CYS A 193 15.94 -15.29 -19.58
C CYS A 193 16.84 -14.55 -20.57
N TRP A 194 16.35 -14.29 -21.78
CA TRP A 194 17.20 -13.85 -22.89
C TRP A 194 16.67 -12.54 -23.48
N PRO A 195 17.56 -11.60 -23.84
CA PRO A 195 17.17 -10.36 -24.50
C PRO A 195 16.62 -10.63 -25.90
N GLY A 196 15.74 -9.75 -26.38
CA GLY A 196 15.21 -9.74 -27.75
C GLY A 196 14.98 -8.31 -28.24
N TRP A 197 15.14 -8.07 -29.55
CA TRP A 197 15.13 -6.73 -30.14
C TRP A 197 13.74 -6.26 -30.58
N THR A 198 12.83 -7.19 -30.81
CA THR A 198 11.45 -6.92 -31.26
C THR A 198 10.68 -6.15 -30.18
N GLY A 199 10.15 -4.98 -30.49
CA GLY A 199 9.36 -4.17 -29.54
C GLY A 199 10.17 -3.20 -28.67
N VAL A 200 11.51 -3.20 -28.75
CA VAL A 200 12.37 -2.28 -27.97
C VAL A 200 12.04 -0.81 -28.20
N ARG A 201 11.75 -0.41 -29.46
CA ARG A 201 11.41 0.99 -29.80
C ARG A 201 10.17 1.49 -29.05
N GLN A 202 9.17 0.62 -28.83
CA GLN A 202 7.95 0.97 -28.13
C GLN A 202 8.22 1.20 -26.64
N VAL A 203 9.06 0.35 -26.03
CA VAL A 203 9.48 0.48 -24.63
C VAL A 203 10.27 1.78 -24.42
N VAL A 204 11.26 2.04 -25.28
CA VAL A 204 12.12 3.24 -25.20
C VAL A 204 11.34 4.53 -25.44
N GLY A 205 10.41 4.54 -26.40
CA GLY A 205 9.59 5.71 -26.72
C GLY A 205 8.83 6.26 -25.51
N ILE A 206 8.10 5.38 -24.81
CA ILE A 206 7.34 5.74 -23.60
C ILE A 206 8.29 6.18 -22.47
N GLY A 207 9.40 5.47 -22.32
CA GLY A 207 10.39 5.71 -21.27
C GLY A 207 11.12 7.04 -21.33
N SER A 208 11.46 7.48 -22.53
CA SER A 208 12.33 8.63 -22.76
C SER A 208 11.74 9.95 -22.23
N THR A 209 10.44 10.20 -22.43
CA THR A 209 9.77 11.42 -21.96
C THR A 209 9.72 11.49 -20.43
N ILE A 210 9.44 10.36 -19.77
CA ILE A 210 9.41 10.26 -18.30
C ILE A 210 10.83 10.46 -17.74
N SER A 211 11.82 9.86 -18.38
CA SER A 211 13.23 9.95 -17.98
C SER A 211 13.75 11.40 -18.08
N ALA A 212 13.43 12.11 -19.16
CA ALA A 212 13.82 13.51 -19.33
C ALA A 212 13.25 14.44 -18.23
N ARG A 213 11.95 14.29 -17.91
CA ARG A 213 11.33 15.04 -16.81
C ARG A 213 11.96 14.71 -15.46
N THR A 214 12.20 13.43 -15.21
CA THR A 214 12.80 12.95 -13.95
C THR A 214 14.22 13.48 -13.79
N LEU A 215 15.01 13.53 -14.87
CA LEU A 215 16.35 14.11 -14.87
C LEU A 215 16.35 15.59 -14.48
N ILE A 216 15.44 16.39 -15.04
CA ILE A 216 15.32 17.82 -14.72
C ILE A 216 15.01 18.04 -13.24
N LEU A 217 14.07 17.26 -12.69
CA LEU A 217 13.69 17.36 -11.27
C LEU A 217 14.80 16.87 -10.34
N ASN A 218 15.47 15.77 -10.69
CA ASN A 218 16.59 15.24 -9.91
C ASN A 218 17.81 16.15 -9.95
N LEU A 219 18.05 16.86 -11.07
CA LEU A 219 19.08 17.88 -11.15
C LEU A 219 18.80 19.01 -10.15
N ALA A 220 17.57 19.52 -10.10
CA ALA A 220 17.20 20.54 -9.13
C ALA A 220 17.33 20.04 -7.69
N ALA A 221 16.95 18.79 -7.42
CA ALA A 221 17.00 18.19 -6.09
C ALA A 221 18.43 17.95 -5.58
N GLY A 222 19.35 17.54 -6.45
CA GLY A 222 20.75 17.27 -6.08
C GLY A 222 21.72 18.43 -6.32
N ALA A 223 21.27 19.51 -6.96
CA ALA A 223 22.10 20.68 -7.24
C ALA A 223 22.77 21.29 -6.01
N PRO A 224 22.10 21.45 -4.85
CA PRO A 224 22.75 22.02 -3.68
C PRO A 224 24.00 21.23 -3.24
N GLU A 225 23.91 19.90 -3.15
CA GLU A 225 25.06 19.06 -2.79
C GLU A 225 26.18 19.11 -3.84
N LEU A 226 25.85 19.11 -5.14
CA LEU A 226 26.86 19.25 -6.21
C LEU A 226 27.56 20.61 -6.15
N LEU A 227 26.79 21.69 -6.05
CA LEU A 227 27.29 23.06 -6.05
C LEU A 227 28.09 23.35 -4.78
N LEU A 228 27.66 22.89 -3.61
CA LEU A 228 28.43 23.00 -2.37
C LEU A 228 29.72 22.17 -2.41
N GLY A 229 29.66 20.96 -2.96
CA GLY A 229 30.84 20.12 -3.14
C GLY A 229 31.89 20.77 -4.06
N MET A 230 31.42 21.49 -5.07
CA MET A 230 32.26 22.16 -6.07
C MET A 230 32.79 23.51 -5.59
N LEU A 231 31.93 24.36 -5.04
CA LEU A 231 32.24 25.77 -4.74
C LEU A 231 32.77 25.99 -3.33
N GLN A 232 32.44 25.10 -2.38
CA GLN A 232 32.81 25.25 -0.98
C GLN A 232 33.73 24.12 -0.53
N SER A 233 33.15 22.94 -0.27
CA SER A 233 33.87 21.73 0.13
C SER A 233 32.93 20.53 0.14
N LEU A 234 33.49 19.33 0.04
CA LEU A 234 32.74 18.10 0.25
C LEU A 234 32.17 18.04 1.67
N GLY A 235 32.84 18.60 2.68
CA GLY A 235 32.29 18.74 4.04
C GLY A 235 30.98 19.54 4.09
N ALA A 236 30.91 20.66 3.37
CA ALA A 236 29.68 21.46 3.26
C ALA A 236 28.56 20.68 2.55
N ALA A 237 28.87 19.93 1.49
CA ALA A 237 27.91 19.03 0.85
C ALA A 237 27.38 17.96 1.81
N GLY A 238 28.24 17.39 2.65
CA GLY A 238 27.85 16.41 3.67
C GLY A 238 26.93 17.00 4.75
N LEU A 239 27.24 18.21 5.23
CA LEU A 239 26.39 18.94 6.18
C LEU A 239 25.01 19.26 5.57
N TYR A 240 24.97 19.69 4.30
CA TYR A 240 23.72 19.94 3.59
C TYR A 240 22.89 18.65 3.43
N SER A 241 23.53 17.55 3.02
CA SER A 241 22.88 16.25 2.86
C SER A 241 22.22 15.76 4.16
N ARG A 242 22.86 15.97 5.32
CA ARG A 242 22.23 15.65 6.62
C ARG A 242 21.10 16.59 7.00
N SER A 243 21.19 17.85 6.60
CA SER A 243 20.13 18.85 6.81
C SER A 243 18.86 18.52 6.01
N SER A 244 19.02 18.06 4.77
CA SER A 244 17.89 17.73 3.88
C SER A 244 17.23 16.39 4.20
N GLY A 245 17.95 15.44 4.82
CA GLY A 245 17.49 14.06 5.03
C GLY A 245 16.17 13.89 5.80
N LEU A 246 15.93 14.71 6.83
CA LEU A 246 14.66 14.67 7.59
C LEU A 246 13.49 15.22 6.76
N SER A 247 13.72 16.32 6.03
CA SER A 247 12.76 16.91 5.11
C SER A 247 12.39 15.95 3.98
N MET A 248 13.37 15.23 3.42
CA MET A 248 13.12 14.19 2.41
C MET A 248 12.34 12.99 2.98
N THR A 249 12.51 12.70 4.28
CA THR A 249 11.74 11.63 4.93
C THR A 249 10.28 12.01 5.07
N PHE A 250 9.98 13.27 5.43
CA PHE A 250 8.61 13.79 5.39
C PHE A 250 8.01 13.71 3.99
N GLN A 251 8.76 14.13 2.97
CA GLN A 251 8.33 14.08 1.57
C GLN A 251 7.92 12.65 1.17
N ARG A 252 8.76 11.65 1.46
CA ARG A 252 8.48 10.24 1.13
C ARG A 252 7.30 9.64 1.88
N LEU A 253 7.11 10.00 3.15
CA LEU A 253 6.07 9.38 3.98
C LEU A 253 4.70 10.04 3.81
N VAL A 254 4.69 11.36 3.72
CA VAL A 254 3.47 12.16 3.74
C VAL A 254 3.12 12.66 2.35
N LEU A 255 4.06 13.31 1.66
CA LEU A 255 3.76 13.96 0.39
C LEU A 255 3.49 12.95 -0.72
N ASP A 256 4.34 11.93 -0.88
CA ASP A 256 4.13 10.88 -1.89
C ASP A 256 2.80 10.13 -1.68
N ALA A 257 2.44 9.87 -0.41
CA ALA A 257 1.16 9.26 -0.07
C ALA A 257 -0.02 10.18 -0.40
N ALA A 258 0.09 11.47 -0.09
CA ALA A 258 -0.92 12.47 -0.42
C ALA A 258 -1.09 12.61 -1.94
N GLN A 259 0.01 12.68 -2.70
CA GLN A 259 -0.02 12.76 -4.16
C GLN A 259 -0.64 11.52 -4.80
N GLY A 260 -0.35 10.32 -4.28
CA GLY A 260 -0.95 9.07 -4.74
C GLY A 260 -2.48 9.02 -4.61
N VAL A 261 -3.05 9.74 -3.63
CA VAL A 261 -4.51 9.87 -3.45
C VAL A 261 -5.07 11.08 -4.22
N ALA A 262 -4.31 12.18 -4.30
CA ALA A 262 -4.73 13.39 -4.99
C ALA A 262 -4.86 13.18 -6.51
N GLN A 263 -3.96 12.39 -7.12
CA GLN A 263 -3.96 12.14 -8.56
C GLN A 263 -5.29 11.50 -9.06
N PRO A 264 -5.81 10.39 -8.50
CA PRO A 264 -7.11 9.86 -8.90
C PRO A 264 -8.27 10.78 -8.51
N LEU A 265 -8.16 11.55 -7.42
CA LEU A 265 -9.18 12.52 -7.02
C LEU A 265 -9.34 13.61 -8.09
N PHE A 266 -8.24 14.21 -8.56
CA PHE A 266 -8.25 15.22 -9.61
C PHE A 266 -8.76 14.66 -10.95
N GLY A 267 -8.31 13.45 -11.33
CA GLY A 267 -8.79 12.81 -12.55
C GLY A 267 -10.28 12.41 -12.52
N ARG A 268 -10.85 12.12 -11.35
CA ARG A 268 -12.31 11.95 -11.21
C ARG A 268 -13.03 13.28 -11.28
N ALA A 269 -12.46 14.33 -10.66
CA ALA A 269 -13.08 15.65 -10.68
C ALA A 269 -13.19 16.21 -12.10
N GLN A 270 -12.13 16.08 -12.89
CA GLN A 270 -12.12 16.47 -14.29
C GLN A 270 -13.14 15.67 -15.13
N ARG A 271 -13.24 14.34 -14.95
CA ARG A 271 -14.11 13.48 -15.76
C ARG A 271 -15.59 13.61 -15.44
N HIS A 272 -15.95 13.82 -14.18
CA HIS A 272 -17.34 13.88 -13.73
C HIS A 272 -17.86 15.32 -13.61
N GLY A 273 -17.07 16.31 -14.03
CA GLY A 273 -17.44 17.73 -13.95
C GLY A 273 -17.59 18.23 -12.50
N SER A 274 -17.05 17.52 -11.50
CA SER A 274 -17.03 18.03 -10.14
C SER A 274 -15.92 19.07 -9.98
N ASN A 275 -16.06 19.96 -9.02
CA ASN A 275 -15.21 21.14 -8.91
C ASN A 275 -13.73 20.78 -8.60
N LEU A 276 -12.87 20.84 -9.61
CA LEU A 276 -11.42 20.58 -9.47
C LEU A 276 -10.76 21.55 -8.50
N ASN A 277 -11.25 22.79 -8.43
CA ASN A 277 -10.74 23.81 -7.50
C ASN A 277 -11.01 23.42 -6.05
N GLU A 278 -12.18 22.85 -5.76
CA GLU A 278 -12.52 22.36 -4.42
C GLU A 278 -11.62 21.19 -4.01
N ALA A 279 -11.39 20.24 -4.92
CA ALA A 279 -10.47 19.13 -4.68
C ALA A 279 -9.03 19.63 -4.44
N LEU A 280 -8.56 20.60 -5.22
CA LEU A 280 -7.25 21.23 -5.05
C LEU A 280 -7.15 21.93 -3.68
N LEU A 281 -8.10 22.81 -3.35
CA LEU A 281 -8.11 23.53 -2.07
C LEU A 281 -8.17 22.58 -0.87
N ARG A 282 -8.98 21.52 -0.94
CA ARG A 282 -9.07 20.50 0.11
C ARG A 282 -7.77 19.74 0.29
N THR A 283 -7.15 19.29 -0.80
CA THR A 283 -5.87 18.55 -0.71
C THR A 283 -4.74 19.45 -0.24
N THR A 284 -4.67 20.70 -0.71
CA THR A 284 -3.74 21.70 -0.20
C THR A 284 -3.93 21.90 1.30
N SER A 285 -5.16 22.10 1.79
CA SER A 285 -5.47 22.26 3.22
C SER A 285 -4.92 21.12 4.08
N LEU A 286 -5.10 19.86 3.64
CA LEU A 286 -4.62 18.69 4.37
C LEU A 286 -3.09 18.63 4.43
N VAL A 287 -2.43 18.90 3.31
CA VAL A 287 -0.98 18.83 3.19
C VAL A 287 -0.30 19.99 3.94
N THR A 288 -0.84 21.22 3.85
CA THR A 288 -0.30 22.38 4.57
C THR A 288 -0.51 22.24 6.07
N ALA A 289 -1.67 21.78 6.52
CA ALA A 289 -1.92 21.56 7.95
C ALA A 289 -0.91 20.61 8.60
N LEU A 290 -0.69 19.44 7.99
CA LEU A 290 0.25 18.44 8.51
C LEU A 290 1.70 18.88 8.31
N GLY A 291 2.02 19.43 7.15
CA GLY A 291 3.39 19.74 6.77
C GLY A 291 3.95 21.01 7.40
N TRP A 292 3.17 22.09 7.53
CA TRP A 292 3.63 23.27 8.25
C TRP A 292 3.84 22.98 9.74
N SER A 293 2.93 22.23 10.37
CA SER A 293 3.11 21.75 11.75
C SER A 293 4.40 20.95 11.92
N PHE A 294 4.70 20.05 10.98
CA PHE A 294 5.94 19.28 10.99
C PHE A 294 7.18 20.16 10.78
N PHE A 295 7.18 21.04 9.78
CA PHE A 295 8.36 21.82 9.43
C PHE A 295 8.67 22.93 10.44
N PHE A 296 7.67 23.57 11.05
CA PHE A 296 7.91 24.52 12.14
C PHE A 296 8.40 23.81 13.41
N GLY A 297 7.85 22.64 13.73
CA GLY A 297 8.38 21.79 14.80
C GLY A 297 9.82 21.37 14.53
N LEU A 298 10.13 20.97 13.29
CA LEU A 298 11.49 20.61 12.85
C LEU A 298 12.46 21.79 12.97
N ALA A 299 12.06 22.99 12.57
CA ALA A 299 12.90 24.19 12.67
C ALA A 299 13.24 24.54 14.14
N LEU A 300 12.24 24.49 15.03
CA LEU A 300 12.47 24.75 16.46
C LEU A 300 13.28 23.66 17.14
N MET A 301 13.06 22.40 16.78
CA MET A 301 13.73 21.24 17.38
C MET A 301 15.00 20.83 16.62
N ALA A 302 15.46 21.61 15.65
CA ALA A 302 16.56 21.23 14.75
C ALA A 302 17.84 20.87 15.52
N TYR A 303 18.21 21.67 16.52
CA TYR A 303 19.40 21.43 17.35
C TYR A 303 19.34 20.11 18.13
N PRO A 304 18.37 19.90 19.06
CA PRO A 304 18.33 18.65 19.84
C PRO A 304 18.12 17.43 18.95
N LEU A 305 17.37 17.56 17.86
CA LEU A 305 17.14 16.47 16.91
C LEU A 305 18.42 16.08 16.16
N THR A 306 19.18 17.06 15.65
CA THR A 306 20.46 16.83 14.95
C THR A 306 21.47 16.17 15.89
N ARG A 307 21.62 16.67 17.12
CA ARG A 307 22.54 16.08 18.10
C ARG A 307 22.11 14.71 18.62
N LEU A 308 20.81 14.42 18.67
CA LEU A 308 20.33 13.09 19.03
C LEU A 308 20.63 12.10 17.89
N LEU A 309 20.27 12.46 16.66
CA LEU A 309 20.38 11.58 15.50
C LEU A 309 21.83 11.38 15.08
N TYR A 310 22.56 12.47 14.86
CA TYR A 310 23.86 12.44 14.18
C TYR A 310 25.04 12.69 15.12
N GLY A 311 24.86 13.46 16.20
CA GLY A 311 25.91 13.79 17.17
C GLY A 311 26.41 15.23 17.05
N ASN A 312 27.46 15.58 17.81
CA ASN A 312 27.98 16.95 17.94
C ASN A 312 28.73 17.46 16.69
N GLN A 313 29.36 16.58 15.93
CA GLN A 313 30.08 16.95 14.69
C GLN A 313 29.16 17.53 13.58
N TRP A 314 27.85 17.52 13.80
CA TRP A 314 26.82 17.96 12.85
C TRP A 314 26.16 19.28 13.24
N ASP A 315 26.63 19.97 14.27
CA ASP A 315 25.98 21.20 14.75
C ASP A 315 25.88 22.29 13.67
N ALA A 316 26.87 22.37 12.77
CA ALA A 316 26.87 23.28 11.63
C ALA A 316 25.74 22.99 10.61
N SER A 317 25.08 21.83 10.67
CA SER A 317 23.92 21.50 9.83
C SER A 317 22.60 22.04 10.40
N VAL A 318 22.60 22.51 11.65
CA VAL A 318 21.37 22.95 12.34
C VAL A 318 20.76 24.17 11.66
N SER A 319 21.54 25.23 11.41
CA SER A 319 21.04 26.46 10.77
C SER A 319 20.48 26.19 9.37
N VAL A 320 21.17 25.35 8.59
CA VAL A 320 20.71 24.90 7.28
C VAL A 320 19.41 24.10 7.38
N THR A 321 19.30 23.19 8.35
CA THR A 321 18.06 22.41 8.58
C THR A 321 16.87 23.33 8.84
N GLN A 322 17.07 24.41 9.61
CA GLN A 322 16.03 25.41 9.86
C GLN A 322 15.62 26.14 8.58
N MET A 323 16.60 26.60 7.78
CA MET A 323 16.34 27.27 6.50
C MET A 323 15.60 26.36 5.51
N LEU A 324 16.01 25.09 5.42
CA LEU A 324 15.33 24.10 4.57
C LEU A 324 13.92 23.80 5.07
N ALA A 325 13.71 23.68 6.38
CA ALA A 325 12.38 23.44 6.94
C ALA A 325 11.42 24.59 6.58
N VAL A 326 11.86 25.85 6.72
CA VAL A 326 11.07 27.03 6.32
C VAL A 326 10.83 27.03 4.81
N GLY A 327 11.85 26.80 3.99
CA GLY A 327 11.72 26.72 2.54
C GLY A 327 10.72 25.64 2.10
N MET A 328 10.82 24.44 2.68
CA MET A 328 9.91 23.32 2.39
C MET A 328 8.47 23.64 2.82
N ALA A 329 8.27 24.29 3.97
CA ALA A 329 6.95 24.75 4.38
C ALA A 329 6.32 25.70 3.33
N ILE A 330 7.09 26.65 2.81
CA ILE A 330 6.63 27.55 1.73
C ILE A 330 6.25 26.73 0.48
N GLY A 331 7.12 25.80 0.07
CA GLY A 331 6.94 24.94 -1.10
C GLY A 331 5.78 23.94 -1.01
N LEU A 332 5.25 23.65 0.19
CA LEU A 332 4.05 22.82 0.35
C LEU A 332 2.77 23.52 -0.11
N SER A 333 2.70 24.84 -0.05
CA SER A 333 1.48 25.57 -0.42
C SER A 333 1.06 25.34 -1.89
N PRO A 334 1.98 25.42 -2.88
CA PRO A 334 1.66 25.14 -4.28
C PRO A 334 1.80 23.68 -4.68
N CYS A 335 2.18 22.75 -3.78
CA CYS A 335 2.69 21.43 -4.19
C CYS A 335 1.68 20.54 -4.93
N MET A 336 0.38 20.83 -4.81
CA MET A 336 -0.70 20.12 -5.51
C MET A 336 -1.07 20.75 -6.86
N CYS A 337 -0.65 22.00 -7.12
CA CYS A 337 -0.96 22.73 -8.36
C CYS A 337 -0.45 22.03 -9.63
N PRO A 338 0.79 21.50 -9.70
CA PRO A 338 1.26 20.79 -10.88
C PRO A 338 0.39 19.57 -11.23
N LEU A 339 -0.05 18.82 -10.21
CA LEU A 339 -0.90 17.64 -10.38
C LEU A 339 -2.30 18.02 -10.88
N ALA A 340 -2.90 19.08 -10.32
CA ALA A 340 -4.20 19.57 -10.76
C ALA A 340 -4.15 20.10 -12.21
N LEU A 341 -3.10 20.84 -12.58
CA LEU A 341 -2.89 21.33 -13.94
C LEU A 341 -2.69 20.19 -14.95
N MET A 342 -1.93 19.15 -14.57
CA MET A 342 -1.80 17.94 -15.40
C MET A 342 -3.13 17.21 -15.56
N ALA A 343 -3.94 17.10 -14.50
CA ALA A 343 -5.26 16.48 -14.59
C ALA A 343 -6.23 17.27 -15.47
N ALA A 344 -6.10 18.60 -15.52
CA ALA A 344 -6.84 19.49 -16.40
C ALA A 344 -6.31 19.51 -17.85
N GLY A 345 -5.20 18.83 -18.16
CA GLY A 345 -4.64 18.74 -19.51
C GLY A 345 -3.62 19.84 -19.88
N HIS A 346 -3.21 20.69 -18.95
CA HIS A 346 -2.29 21.81 -19.20
C HIS A 346 -0.80 21.40 -19.14
N HIS A 347 -0.42 20.35 -19.88
CA HIS A 347 0.95 19.81 -19.84
C HIS A 347 2.03 20.83 -20.24
N GLY A 348 1.75 21.69 -21.23
CA GLY A 348 2.70 22.72 -21.69
C GLY A 348 3.02 23.76 -20.61
N SER A 349 1.99 24.30 -19.95
CA SER A 349 2.15 25.27 -18.85
C SER A 349 2.90 24.67 -17.66
N VAL A 350 2.64 23.39 -17.35
CA VAL A 350 3.36 22.67 -16.29
C VAL A 350 4.85 22.52 -16.63
N LEU A 351 5.18 22.20 -17.87
CA LEU A 351 6.58 22.09 -18.30
C LEU A 351 7.29 23.44 -18.22
N GLN A 352 6.68 24.51 -18.74
CA GLN A 352 7.24 25.87 -18.69
C GLN A 352 7.45 26.35 -17.25
N ALA A 353 6.46 26.17 -16.38
CA ALA A 353 6.56 26.50 -14.96
C ALA A 353 7.66 25.69 -14.27
N THR A 354 7.75 24.38 -14.54
CA THR A 354 8.80 23.52 -13.99
C THR A 354 10.18 24.01 -14.39
N LEU A 355 10.40 24.32 -15.67
CA LEU A 355 11.69 24.81 -16.16
C LEU A 355 12.06 26.15 -15.53
N ALA A 356 11.11 27.09 -15.41
CA ALA A 356 11.35 28.38 -14.77
C ALA A 356 11.72 28.23 -13.28
N VAL A 357 10.98 27.40 -12.53
CA VAL A 357 11.25 27.13 -11.12
C VAL A 357 12.60 26.46 -10.92
N VAL A 358 12.91 25.45 -11.74
CA VAL A 358 14.21 24.75 -11.65
C VAL A 358 15.36 25.69 -12.01
N ALA A 359 15.28 26.43 -13.10
CA ALA A 359 16.33 27.37 -13.49
C ALA A 359 16.58 28.43 -12.41
N PHE A 360 15.51 28.99 -11.84
CA PHE A 360 15.62 29.96 -10.75
C PHE A 360 16.22 29.34 -9.48
N GLN A 361 15.78 28.12 -9.10
CA GLN A 361 16.35 27.40 -7.97
C GLN A 361 17.85 27.14 -8.15
N LEU A 362 18.27 26.68 -9.33
CA LEU A 362 19.69 26.47 -9.64
C LEU A 362 20.48 27.78 -9.50
N GLY A 363 19.95 28.89 -10.01
CA GLY A 363 20.58 30.21 -9.87
C GLY A 363 20.72 30.65 -8.42
N CYS A 364 19.64 30.62 -7.64
CA CYS A 364 19.65 31.02 -6.22
C CYS A 364 20.56 30.13 -5.38
N VAL A 365 20.53 28.82 -5.59
CA VAL A 365 21.39 27.87 -4.88
C VAL A 365 22.85 28.04 -5.30
N ALA A 366 23.15 28.30 -6.57
CA ALA A 366 24.53 28.54 -7.03
C ALA A 366 25.12 29.82 -6.42
N ILE A 367 24.37 30.93 -6.44
CA ILE A 367 24.76 32.18 -5.79
C ILE A 367 24.92 31.96 -4.28
N GLY A 368 23.95 31.28 -3.66
CA GLY A 368 23.98 30.96 -2.23
C GLY A 368 25.19 30.09 -1.86
N ALA A 369 25.45 29.03 -2.62
CA ALA A 369 26.59 28.13 -2.41
C ALA A 369 27.92 28.84 -2.64
N TRP A 370 27.99 29.89 -3.45
CA TRP A 370 29.19 30.71 -3.58
C TRP A 370 29.49 31.52 -2.31
N VAL A 371 28.46 31.99 -1.61
CA VAL A 371 28.60 32.67 -0.31
C VAL A 371 28.97 31.69 0.80
N GLY A 372 28.35 30.50 0.82
CA GLY A 372 28.65 29.46 1.81
C GLY A 372 27.51 28.45 1.99
N LEU A 373 27.67 27.60 3.00
CA LEU A 373 26.69 26.55 3.34
C LEU A 373 25.30 27.14 3.68
N GLU A 374 25.26 28.17 4.54
CA GLU A 374 24.02 28.85 4.91
C GLU A 374 23.41 29.61 3.73
N GLY A 375 24.25 30.20 2.88
CA GLY A 375 23.82 30.85 1.65
C GLY A 375 23.08 29.88 0.73
N ALA A 376 23.54 28.64 0.58
CA ALA A 376 22.83 27.62 -0.20
C ALA A 376 21.46 27.25 0.41
N GLY A 377 21.36 27.19 1.74
CA GLY A 377 20.10 26.99 2.46
C GLY A 377 19.11 28.14 2.22
N LEU A 378 19.56 29.39 2.33
CA LEU A 378 18.76 30.57 2.03
C LEU A 378 18.37 30.64 0.55
N GLY A 379 19.29 30.34 -0.36
CA GLY A 379 19.04 30.29 -1.80
C GLY A 379 17.92 29.29 -2.14
N PHE A 380 17.91 28.13 -1.49
CA PHE A 380 16.81 27.18 -1.60
C PHE A 380 15.48 27.78 -1.09
N ALA A 381 15.46 28.39 0.10
CA ALA A 381 14.25 28.98 0.66
C ALA A 381 13.67 30.11 -0.23
N VAL A 382 14.53 30.98 -0.78
CA VAL A 382 14.15 32.02 -1.74
C VAL A 382 13.57 31.42 -3.01
N ALA A 383 14.15 30.34 -3.52
CA ALA A 383 13.61 29.63 -4.67
C ALA A 383 12.19 29.07 -4.42
N GLN A 384 11.87 28.66 -3.19
CA GLN A 384 10.52 28.21 -2.84
C GLN A 384 9.48 29.34 -2.84
N ILE A 385 9.88 30.57 -2.52
CA ILE A 385 9.00 31.75 -2.66
C ILE A 385 8.67 32.01 -4.12
N PHE A 386 9.68 31.91 -5.01
CA PHE A 386 9.45 32.03 -6.45
C PHE A 386 8.57 30.88 -6.98
N SER A 387 8.83 29.65 -6.53
CA SER A 387 8.01 28.47 -6.84
C SER A 387 6.54 28.68 -6.47
N LEU A 388 6.26 29.20 -5.27
CA LEU A 388 4.93 29.58 -4.82
C LEU A 388 4.25 30.53 -5.81
N ALA A 389 4.92 31.62 -6.18
CA ALA A 389 4.38 32.61 -7.10
C ALA A 389 4.06 32.00 -8.47
N ILE A 390 5.01 31.29 -9.08
CA ILE A 390 4.85 30.70 -10.41
C ILE A 390 3.72 29.68 -10.44
N TRP A 391 3.67 28.76 -9.48
CA TRP A 391 2.65 27.71 -9.47
C TRP A 391 1.25 28.22 -9.16
N LEU A 392 1.12 29.17 -8.22
CA LEU A 392 -0.18 29.79 -7.94
C LEU A 392 -0.66 30.63 -9.13
N SER A 393 0.21 31.41 -9.77
CA SER A 393 -0.14 32.18 -10.97
C SER A 393 -0.56 31.27 -12.13
N ALA A 394 0.15 30.15 -12.36
CA ALA A 394 -0.22 29.17 -13.38
C ALA A 394 -1.56 28.50 -13.07
N ALA A 395 -1.77 28.08 -11.82
CA ALA A 395 -3.03 27.48 -11.38
C ALA A 395 -4.20 28.48 -11.46
N GLN A 396 -3.99 29.75 -11.09
CA GLN A 396 -5.00 30.78 -11.20
C GLN A 396 -5.41 31.04 -12.66
N ARG A 397 -4.42 31.16 -13.56
CA ARG A 397 -4.65 31.44 -14.99
C ARG A 397 -5.45 30.33 -15.67
N HIS A 398 -5.23 29.08 -15.30
CA HIS A 398 -5.82 27.93 -15.99
C HIS A 398 -7.03 27.30 -15.29
N LEU A 399 -7.08 27.34 -13.95
CA LEU A 399 -8.15 26.71 -13.16
C LEU A 399 -9.15 27.74 -12.58
N GLY A 400 -8.74 29.00 -12.43
CA GLY A 400 -9.63 30.09 -12.00
C GLY A 400 -10.19 29.94 -10.58
N PHE A 401 -9.44 29.39 -9.63
CA PHE A 401 -9.94 29.26 -8.25
C PHE A 401 -10.06 30.63 -7.55
N PRO A 402 -10.98 30.79 -6.58
CA PRO A 402 -11.13 32.04 -5.86
C PRO A 402 -9.99 32.24 -4.84
N TRP A 403 -9.24 33.34 -4.97
CA TRP A 403 -8.18 33.73 -4.03
C TRP A 403 -8.63 33.79 -2.58
N GLN A 404 -9.89 34.17 -2.34
CA GLN A 404 -10.49 34.21 -1.01
C GLN A 404 -10.54 32.83 -0.37
N ALA A 405 -10.92 31.79 -1.12
CA ALA A 405 -10.97 30.42 -0.60
C ALA A 405 -9.56 29.87 -0.34
N LEU A 406 -8.59 30.17 -1.20
CA LEU A 406 -7.19 29.80 -0.94
C LEU A 406 -6.67 30.46 0.34
N ARG A 407 -6.90 31.78 0.50
CA ARG A 407 -6.51 32.52 1.69
C ARG A 407 -7.12 31.90 2.95
N GLU A 408 -8.41 31.58 2.93
CA GLU A 408 -9.09 30.98 4.07
C GLU A 408 -8.50 29.62 4.45
N VAL A 409 -8.27 28.75 3.46
CA VAL A 409 -7.62 27.45 3.66
C VAL A 409 -6.23 27.59 4.28
N LEU A 410 -5.42 28.51 3.74
CA LEU A 410 -4.06 28.73 4.22
C LEU A 410 -4.06 29.36 5.63
N LEU A 411 -4.95 30.31 5.92
CA LEU A 411 -5.07 30.92 7.25
C LEU A 411 -5.50 29.89 8.31
N ARG A 412 -6.46 29.02 8.01
CA ARG A 412 -6.86 27.94 8.92
C ARG A 412 -5.71 26.95 9.16
N SER A 413 -4.95 26.63 8.11
CA SER A 413 -3.76 25.78 8.22
C SER A 413 -2.63 26.46 9.03
N ALA A 414 -2.43 27.76 8.84
CA ALA A 414 -1.47 28.57 9.58
C ALA A 414 -1.86 28.66 11.07
N ALA A 415 -3.13 28.92 11.37
CA ALA A 415 -3.62 28.95 12.75
C ALA A 415 -3.41 27.60 13.45
N LEU A 416 -3.77 26.49 12.78
CA LEU A 416 -3.54 25.14 13.30
C LEU A 416 -2.06 24.87 13.54
N SER A 417 -1.21 25.21 12.59
CA SER A 417 0.24 24.99 12.68
C SER A 417 0.87 25.88 13.75
N GLY A 418 0.44 27.14 13.87
CA GLY A 418 0.88 28.07 14.89
C GLY A 418 0.55 27.56 16.30
N LEU A 419 -0.68 27.11 16.53
CA LEU A 419 -1.07 26.48 17.80
C LEU A 419 -0.25 25.23 18.10
N THR A 420 -0.06 24.36 17.10
CA THR A 420 0.73 23.14 17.24
C THR A 420 2.20 23.44 17.59
N THR A 421 2.73 24.54 17.05
CA THR A 421 4.11 25.01 17.28
C THR A 421 4.32 25.56 18.69
N LEU A 422 3.26 25.91 19.43
CA LEU A 422 3.38 26.30 20.85
C LEU A 422 3.93 25.14 21.71
N ALA A 423 3.65 23.88 21.35
CA ALA A 423 4.20 22.73 22.06
C ALA A 423 5.74 22.65 21.99
N PRO A 424 6.39 22.61 20.81
CA PRO A 424 7.85 22.70 20.74
C PRO A 424 8.38 23.99 21.37
N LEU A 425 7.69 25.13 21.20
CA LEU A 425 8.14 26.41 21.77
C LEU A 425 8.18 26.39 23.31
N THR A 426 7.15 25.85 23.96
CA THR A 426 7.11 25.70 25.43
C THR A 426 8.19 24.74 25.93
N VAL A 427 8.48 23.69 25.17
CA VAL A 427 9.59 22.79 25.48
C VAL A 427 10.93 23.53 25.37
N VAL A 428 11.15 24.32 24.32
CA VAL A 428 12.35 25.17 24.20
C VAL A 428 12.46 26.15 25.35
N SER A 429 11.36 26.78 25.78
CA SER A 429 11.41 27.75 26.87
C SER A 429 11.74 27.13 28.23
N VAL A 430 11.38 25.86 28.44
CA VAL A 430 11.66 25.13 29.69
C VAL A 430 13.05 24.51 29.70
N PHE A 431 13.45 23.86 28.61
CA PHE A 431 14.70 23.09 28.54
C PHE A 431 15.86 23.86 27.91
N GLY A 432 15.60 25.04 27.33
CA GLY A 432 16.55 25.82 26.54
C GLY A 432 16.64 25.37 25.08
N LEU A 433 17.29 26.18 24.26
CA LEU A 433 17.59 25.86 22.85
C LEU A 433 18.61 24.71 22.72
N GLU A 434 19.52 24.61 23.69
CA GLU A 434 20.59 23.61 23.74
C GLU A 434 20.49 22.73 24.99
N PRO A 435 19.45 21.88 25.12
CA PRO A 435 19.22 21.14 26.34
C PRO A 435 20.28 20.05 26.56
N HIS A 436 20.73 19.89 27.82
CA HIS A 436 21.62 18.79 28.21
C HIS A 436 20.95 17.41 28.01
N ALA A 437 19.67 17.30 28.39
CA ALA A 437 18.85 16.12 28.11
C ALA A 437 18.28 16.19 26.69
N ARG A 438 18.64 15.24 25.81
CA ARG A 438 18.26 15.29 24.38
C ARG A 438 16.92 14.63 24.06
N LEU A 439 16.67 13.48 24.70
CA LEU A 439 15.50 12.64 24.40
C LEU A 439 14.21 13.19 25.03
N ALA A 440 14.28 13.69 26.26
CA ALA A 440 13.11 14.17 26.99
C ALA A 440 12.43 15.37 26.31
N PRO A 441 13.14 16.45 25.90
CA PRO A 441 12.53 17.57 25.18
C PRO A 441 11.87 17.12 23.86
N LEU A 442 12.52 16.22 23.11
CA LEU A 442 11.97 15.74 21.83
C LEU A 442 10.69 14.92 22.03
N LEU A 443 10.66 14.01 23.02
CA LEU A 443 9.46 13.23 23.33
C LEU A 443 8.33 14.13 23.86
N CYS A 444 8.64 15.05 24.77
CA CYS A 444 7.66 16.02 25.28
C CYS A 444 7.08 16.86 24.14
N SER A 445 7.93 17.39 23.27
CA SER A 445 7.55 18.20 22.10
C SER A 445 6.68 17.40 21.13
N PHE A 446 7.05 16.15 20.83
CA PHE A 446 6.28 15.30 19.94
C PHE A 446 4.90 14.92 20.51
N ILE A 447 4.85 14.49 21.77
CA ILE A 447 3.60 14.07 22.43
C ILE A 447 2.67 15.28 22.63
N ALA A 448 3.19 16.38 23.16
CA ALA A 448 2.42 17.61 23.33
C ALA A 448 1.98 18.18 21.97
N GLY A 449 2.86 18.16 20.96
CA GLY A 449 2.55 18.58 19.60
C GLY A 449 1.40 17.78 18.98
N LEU A 450 1.41 16.44 19.10
CA LEU A 450 0.31 15.59 18.62
C LEU A 450 -1.00 15.88 19.34
N ALA A 451 -0.97 16.06 20.66
CA ALA A 451 -2.15 16.38 21.46
C ALA A 451 -2.73 17.74 21.07
N VAL A 452 -1.89 18.78 21.01
CA VAL A 452 -2.29 20.13 20.61
C VAL A 452 -2.78 20.16 19.17
N PHE A 453 -2.14 19.44 18.25
CA PHE A 453 -2.58 19.33 16.86
C PHE A 453 -4.00 18.76 16.77
N GLY A 454 -4.29 17.67 17.49
CA GLY A 454 -5.62 17.07 17.52
C GLY A 454 -6.68 17.99 18.13
N LEU A 455 -6.35 18.68 19.23
CA LEU A 455 -7.26 19.63 19.89
C LEU A 455 -7.50 20.88 19.04
N ALA A 456 -6.45 21.47 18.49
CA ALA A 456 -6.52 22.65 17.63
C ALA A 456 -7.25 22.35 16.33
N ALA A 457 -7.08 21.16 15.75
CA ALA A 457 -7.82 20.74 14.57
C ALA A 457 -9.33 20.69 14.84
N ARG A 458 -9.73 20.22 16.03
CA ARG A 458 -11.14 20.22 16.47
C ARG A 458 -11.66 21.63 16.75
N TRP A 459 -10.88 22.44 17.46
CA TRP A 459 -11.29 23.79 17.84
C TRP A 459 -11.47 24.72 16.64
N LEU A 460 -10.54 24.66 15.67
CA LEU A 460 -10.60 25.42 14.42
C LEU A 460 -11.55 24.82 13.38
N GLN A 461 -12.21 23.70 13.69
CA GLN A 461 -13.03 22.92 12.75
C GLN A 461 -12.30 22.68 11.42
N HIS A 462 -11.01 22.34 11.52
CA HIS A 462 -10.15 22.19 10.36
C HIS A 462 -10.57 20.93 9.58
N PRO A 463 -10.59 20.94 8.22
CA PRO A 463 -11.01 19.78 7.41
C PRO A 463 -10.27 18.46 7.74
N ILE A 464 -9.04 18.56 8.25
CA ILE A 464 -8.23 17.41 8.68
C ILE A 464 -8.85 16.62 9.84
N GLN A 465 -9.71 17.26 10.64
CA GLN A 465 -10.39 16.61 11.76
C GLN A 465 -11.18 15.39 11.30
N VAL A 466 -11.84 15.46 10.13
CA VAL A 466 -12.62 14.34 9.58
C VAL A 466 -11.74 13.11 9.37
N GLU A 467 -10.50 13.32 8.90
CA GLU A 467 -9.56 12.22 8.69
C GLU A 467 -8.99 11.70 10.02
N ILE A 468 -8.74 12.59 11.00
CA ILE A 468 -8.34 12.21 12.36
C ILE A 468 -9.42 11.34 13.03
N ASP A 469 -10.69 11.76 12.98
CA ASP A 469 -11.79 11.05 13.62
C ASP A 469 -12.05 9.69 12.94
N ARG A 470 -11.90 9.60 11.60
CA ARG A 470 -11.92 8.32 10.88
C ARG A 470 -10.81 7.37 11.35
N LEU A 471 -9.57 7.87 11.48
CA LEU A 471 -8.45 7.08 11.97
C LEU A 471 -8.67 6.64 13.43
N ALA A 472 -9.18 7.53 14.27
CA ALA A 472 -9.51 7.22 15.65
C ALA A 472 -10.62 6.16 15.76
N GLN A 473 -11.65 6.22 14.91
CA GLN A 473 -12.71 5.22 14.88
C GLN A 473 -12.23 3.86 14.37
N GLN A 474 -11.35 3.83 13.36
CA GLN A 474 -10.68 2.61 12.90
C GLN A 474 -9.78 2.01 14.00
N ALA A 475 -9.00 2.83 14.69
CA ALA A 475 -8.16 2.38 15.81
C ALA A 475 -9.02 1.85 16.97
N LYS A 476 -10.13 2.52 17.30
CA LYS A 476 -11.07 2.11 18.35
C LYS A 476 -11.75 0.79 17.99
N THR A 477 -12.23 0.63 16.76
CA THR A 477 -12.85 -0.63 16.30
C THR A 477 -11.83 -1.76 16.25
N TRP A 478 -10.58 -1.48 15.87
CA TRP A 478 -9.47 -2.45 15.93
C TRP A 478 -9.14 -2.86 17.37
N TRP A 479 -9.02 -1.88 18.28
CA TRP A 479 -8.74 -2.11 19.70
C TRP A 479 -9.88 -2.82 20.42
N GLN A 480 -11.13 -2.43 20.15
CA GLN A 480 -12.31 -3.14 20.62
C GLN A 480 -12.38 -4.53 20.00
N GLY A 481 -11.94 -4.76 18.77
CA GLY A 481 -11.81 -6.10 18.19
C GLY A 481 -10.81 -6.98 18.93
N LEU A 482 -9.71 -6.39 19.42
CA LEU A 482 -8.73 -7.07 20.28
C LEU A 482 -9.32 -7.41 21.67
N LEU A 483 -10.00 -6.45 22.30
CA LEU A 483 -10.57 -6.59 23.65
C LEU A 483 -11.91 -7.36 23.70
N SER A 484 -12.70 -7.34 22.62
CA SER A 484 -14.00 -8.01 22.49
C SER A 484 -13.89 -9.46 22.03
N THR A 485 -12.73 -10.08 22.23
CA THR A 485 -12.64 -11.52 22.44
C THR A 485 -13.46 -11.86 23.70
N ARG A 486 -14.80 -11.88 23.56
CA ARG A 486 -15.76 -12.32 24.58
C ARG A 486 -15.21 -13.61 25.18
N LYS A 487 -15.03 -13.62 26.51
CA LYS A 487 -14.62 -14.80 27.27
C LYS A 487 -15.49 -15.99 26.80
N PRO A 488 -14.88 -17.06 26.25
CA PRO A 488 -15.64 -18.25 25.88
C PRO A 488 -16.26 -18.83 27.16
N ILE A 489 -17.52 -19.28 27.06
CA ILE A 489 -18.13 -20.11 28.10
C ILE A 489 -17.35 -21.42 28.10
N ILE A 490 -16.75 -21.72 29.25
CA ILE A 490 -15.92 -22.89 29.47
C ILE A 490 -16.87 -24.02 29.90
N VAL A 491 -16.96 -25.07 29.10
CA VAL A 491 -17.49 -26.36 29.54
C VAL A 491 -16.29 -27.26 29.79
N ASP A 492 -16.01 -27.55 31.06
CA ASP A 492 -14.96 -28.51 31.43
C ASP A 492 -15.50 -29.93 31.25
N ALA A 493 -15.26 -30.51 30.08
CA ALA A 493 -15.37 -31.95 29.90
C ALA A 493 -14.10 -32.59 30.52
N ALA A 494 -14.31 -33.49 31.49
CA ALA A 494 -13.26 -34.13 32.27
C ALA A 494 -12.28 -34.94 31.38
N SER A 495 -11.02 -34.49 31.41
CA SER A 495 -9.73 -35.20 31.27
C SER A 495 -9.39 -36.06 30.02
N PRO A 496 -8.10 -36.08 29.58
CA PRO A 496 -7.78 -36.03 28.16
C PRO A 496 -6.88 -37.21 27.68
N PRO A 497 -6.41 -37.21 26.41
CA PRO A 497 -5.21 -36.42 26.13
C PRO A 497 -5.36 -35.41 24.98
N ALA A 498 -4.98 -34.17 25.31
CA ALA A 498 -4.73 -33.02 24.45
C ALA A 498 -5.93 -32.40 23.69
N GLY A 499 -6.35 -31.20 24.10
CA GLY A 499 -7.15 -30.25 23.31
C GLY A 499 -8.49 -29.88 23.94
N ARG A 500 -8.74 -28.59 24.15
CA ARG A 500 -9.98 -28.06 24.74
C ARG A 500 -10.94 -27.63 23.63
N TRP A 501 -12.20 -28.05 23.68
CA TRP A 501 -13.24 -27.55 22.78
C TRP A 501 -13.75 -26.17 23.24
N MET A 502 -13.91 -25.23 22.32
CA MET A 502 -14.57 -23.95 22.52
C MET A 502 -15.82 -23.91 21.66
N THR A 503 -16.99 -23.76 22.27
CA THR A 503 -18.28 -23.80 21.56
C THR A 503 -18.95 -22.42 21.51
N GLY A 504 -19.92 -22.25 20.62
CA GLY A 504 -20.84 -21.11 20.65
C GLY A 504 -22.05 -21.33 19.75
N GLY A 505 -23.13 -20.59 20.01
CA GLY A 505 -24.47 -20.89 19.48
C GLY A 505 -25.30 -21.61 20.53
N ASP A 506 -26.14 -22.55 20.11
CA ASP A 506 -26.92 -23.40 21.01
C ASP A 506 -26.03 -24.46 21.67
N ALA A 507 -25.86 -24.35 22.99
CA ALA A 507 -24.99 -25.23 23.78
C ALA A 507 -25.47 -26.68 23.77
N SER A 508 -26.79 -26.93 23.73
CA SER A 508 -27.35 -28.29 23.69
C SER A 508 -26.95 -29.01 22.41
N VAL A 509 -26.91 -28.28 21.28
CA VAL A 509 -26.51 -28.80 19.98
C VAL A 509 -25.03 -29.16 19.98
N SER A 510 -24.17 -28.26 20.47
CA SER A 510 -22.74 -28.52 20.50
C SER A 510 -22.38 -29.68 21.42
N ASP A 511 -23.06 -29.81 22.56
CA ASP A 511 -22.75 -30.86 23.54
C ASP A 511 -23.15 -32.25 23.03
N ASP A 512 -24.33 -32.40 22.45
CA ASP A 512 -24.79 -33.68 21.89
C ASP A 512 -23.90 -34.12 20.71
N VAL A 513 -23.60 -33.21 19.79
CA VAL A 513 -22.71 -33.48 18.64
C VAL A 513 -21.30 -33.84 19.10
N LEU A 514 -20.76 -33.15 20.10
CA LEU A 514 -19.42 -33.46 20.62
C LEU A 514 -19.39 -34.80 21.35
N ARG A 515 -20.47 -35.23 22.02
CA ARG A 515 -20.57 -36.57 22.64
C ARG A 515 -20.57 -37.68 21.59
N GLU A 516 -21.29 -37.49 20.50
CA GLU A 516 -21.43 -38.51 19.45
C GLU A 516 -20.16 -38.66 18.60
N ILE A 517 -19.45 -37.55 18.38
CA ILE A 517 -18.16 -37.52 17.68
C ILE A 517 -17.00 -37.99 18.59
N HIS A 518 -17.20 -38.07 19.91
CA HIS A 518 -16.21 -38.53 20.88
C HIS A 518 -15.93 -40.04 20.73
N GLY A 519 -15.04 -40.39 19.80
CA GLY A 519 -14.63 -41.78 19.53
C GLY A 519 -14.38 -42.08 18.05
N VAL A 520 -14.89 -41.23 17.15
CA VAL A 520 -14.71 -41.35 15.70
C VAL A 520 -13.59 -40.40 15.27
N GLY A 521 -12.51 -40.95 14.71
CA GLY A 521 -11.42 -40.13 14.18
C GLY A 521 -11.90 -39.30 12.99
N LEU A 522 -12.06 -37.98 13.16
CA LEU A 522 -12.52 -37.08 12.11
C LEU A 522 -11.47 -36.94 10.99
N VAL A 523 -11.86 -37.20 9.75
CA VAL A 523 -11.02 -36.96 8.55
C VAL A 523 -11.39 -35.61 7.91
N GLN A 524 -10.40 -34.93 7.32
CA GLN A 524 -10.59 -33.62 6.69
C GLN A 524 -11.62 -33.68 5.55
N GLY A 525 -12.71 -32.93 5.67
CA GLY A 525 -13.76 -32.83 4.63
C GLY A 525 -14.91 -33.81 4.79
N GLU A 526 -14.96 -34.60 5.87
CA GLU A 526 -16.15 -35.40 6.18
C GLU A 526 -17.30 -34.50 6.66
N ASN A 527 -18.43 -34.60 5.96
CA ASN A 527 -19.71 -34.06 6.37
C ASN A 527 -20.48 -35.17 7.09
N LEU A 528 -20.99 -34.89 8.28
CA LEU A 528 -21.71 -35.87 9.11
C LEU A 528 -23.14 -35.39 9.32
N VAL A 529 -24.08 -36.33 9.42
CA VAL A 529 -25.44 -36.07 9.90
C VAL A 529 -25.56 -36.74 11.25
N VAL A 530 -25.90 -35.95 12.27
CA VAL A 530 -26.02 -36.37 13.66
C VAL A 530 -27.50 -36.36 14.03
N GLU A 531 -28.04 -37.53 14.40
CA GLU A 531 -29.44 -37.67 14.77
C GLU A 531 -29.66 -37.24 16.23
N ARG A 532 -30.59 -36.32 16.46
CA ARG A 532 -30.89 -35.79 17.81
C ARG A 532 -32.38 -35.83 18.11
N PRO A 533 -32.77 -35.88 19.40
CA PRO A 533 -34.18 -35.79 19.79
C PRO A 533 -34.88 -34.52 19.30
N SER A 534 -34.13 -33.42 19.14
CA SER A 534 -34.61 -32.14 18.61
C SER A 534 -34.62 -32.06 17.07
N GLY A 535 -34.27 -33.13 16.38
CA GLY A 535 -34.13 -33.23 14.92
C GLY A 535 -32.67 -33.30 14.43
N PRO A 536 -32.43 -33.87 13.24
CA PRO A 536 -31.09 -34.11 12.71
C PRO A 536 -30.29 -32.82 12.45
N VAL A 537 -28.99 -32.90 12.67
CA VAL A 537 -28.03 -31.79 12.51
C VAL A 537 -26.96 -32.17 11.50
N PHE A 538 -26.67 -31.28 10.56
CA PHE A 538 -25.57 -31.40 9.64
C PHE A 538 -24.31 -30.80 10.25
N VAL A 539 -23.20 -31.53 10.22
CA VAL A 539 -21.93 -31.14 10.80
C VAL A 539 -20.87 -31.13 9.72
N LYS A 540 -20.29 -29.97 9.45
CA LYS A 540 -19.17 -29.80 8.52
C LYS A 540 -17.87 -29.67 9.29
N CYS A 541 -16.90 -30.55 8.99
CA CYS A 541 -15.64 -30.62 9.70
C CYS A 541 -14.47 -29.98 8.93
N TYR A 542 -13.75 -29.09 9.61
CA TYR A 542 -12.50 -28.49 9.13
C TYR A 542 -11.31 -28.99 9.98
N VAL A 543 -10.55 -29.94 9.45
CA VAL A 543 -9.29 -30.39 10.07
C VAL A 543 -8.12 -29.57 9.54
N HIS A 544 -7.32 -28.99 10.44
CA HIS A 544 -6.12 -28.25 10.08
C HIS A 544 -4.88 -29.16 10.17
N GLN A 545 -4.45 -29.74 9.04
CA GLN A 545 -3.32 -30.68 8.98
C GLN A 545 -2.01 -30.11 9.56
N ARG A 546 -1.22 -31.01 10.16
CA ARG A 546 0.11 -30.73 10.69
C ARG A 546 1.13 -30.62 9.55
N PHE A 547 1.73 -29.43 9.45
CA PHE A 547 3.16 -29.20 9.15
C PHE A 547 3.69 -29.68 7.79
N THR A 548 3.53 -28.84 6.76
CA THR A 548 4.56 -28.54 5.74
C THR A 548 4.15 -27.36 4.86
N GLU A 549 2.86 -27.06 4.77
CA GLU A 549 2.40 -25.80 4.19
C GLU A 549 1.75 -24.93 5.26
N GLN A 550 2.07 -23.63 5.23
CA GLN A 550 1.43 -22.56 6.02
C GLN A 550 2.05 -22.20 7.39
N ILE A 551 3.17 -21.46 7.32
CA ILE A 551 3.45 -20.33 8.24
C ILE A 551 2.22 -19.38 8.34
N TRP A 552 1.39 -19.35 7.30
CA TRP A 552 0.11 -18.63 7.19
C TRP A 552 -0.97 -19.03 8.21
N ALA A 553 -0.96 -20.26 8.73
CA ALA A 553 -1.90 -20.67 9.78
C ALA A 553 -1.51 -20.07 11.12
N ARG A 554 -0.22 -19.79 11.39
CA ARG A 554 0.22 -19.19 12.65
C ARG A 554 -0.36 -17.79 12.87
N GLY A 555 -0.44 -16.95 11.83
CA GLY A 555 -1.03 -15.60 11.97
C GLY A 555 -2.57 -15.59 12.01
N LYS A 556 -3.23 -16.49 11.27
CA LYS A 556 -4.71 -16.58 11.25
C LYS A 556 -5.28 -17.36 12.44
N VAL A 557 -4.55 -18.32 13.00
CA VAL A 557 -5.06 -19.17 14.08
C VAL A 557 -4.73 -18.61 15.47
N LEU A 558 -3.69 -17.76 15.60
CA LEU A 558 -3.44 -17.03 16.86
C LEU A 558 -4.34 -15.80 17.05
N LEU A 559 -4.87 -15.19 15.97
CA LEU A 559 -5.62 -13.91 16.04
C LEU A 559 -6.86 -13.81 15.12
N GLY A 560 -7.14 -14.78 14.25
CA GLY A 560 -8.29 -14.80 13.34
C GLY A 560 -9.35 -15.82 13.74
N LYS A 561 -10.58 -15.64 13.25
CA LYS A 561 -11.67 -16.61 13.44
C LYS A 561 -11.36 -17.92 12.69
N SER A 562 -11.67 -19.07 13.29
CA SER A 562 -11.60 -20.38 12.60
C SER A 562 -12.59 -20.42 11.42
N LYS A 563 -12.42 -21.38 10.50
CA LYS A 563 -13.30 -21.52 9.33
C LYS A 563 -14.75 -21.78 9.74
N GLY A 564 -15.00 -22.74 10.63
CA GLY A 564 -16.36 -23.06 11.10
C GLY A 564 -17.00 -21.89 11.85
N ARG A 565 -16.22 -21.18 12.68
CA ARG A 565 -16.71 -19.97 13.36
C ARG A 565 -17.04 -18.83 12.40
N SER A 566 -16.26 -18.67 11.32
CA SER A 566 -16.53 -17.66 10.30
C SER A 566 -17.83 -17.98 9.55
N GLU A 567 -17.98 -19.24 9.11
CA GLU A 567 -19.17 -19.72 8.42
C GLU A 567 -20.43 -19.55 9.29
N PHE A 568 -20.39 -20.00 10.55
CA PHE A 568 -21.49 -19.81 11.50
C PHE A 568 -21.94 -18.35 11.60
N GLN A 569 -21.00 -17.41 11.76
CA GLN A 569 -21.30 -15.99 11.93
C GLN A 569 -21.81 -15.33 10.64
N ASN A 570 -21.31 -15.76 9.50
CA ASN A 570 -21.76 -15.25 8.21
C ASN A 570 -23.17 -15.79 7.89
N SER A 571 -23.44 -17.06 8.14
CA SER A 571 -24.80 -17.62 7.99
C SER A 571 -25.80 -16.95 8.93
N GLN A 572 -25.42 -16.65 10.18
CA GLN A 572 -26.25 -15.87 11.11
C GLN A 572 -26.53 -14.45 10.59
N LEU A 573 -25.51 -13.80 10.02
CA LEU A 573 -25.66 -12.47 9.42
C LEU A 573 -26.63 -12.51 8.23
N LEU A 574 -26.50 -13.51 7.34
CA LEU A 574 -27.36 -13.69 6.18
C LEU A 574 -28.82 -13.92 6.60
N LEU A 575 -29.07 -14.77 7.60
CA LEU A 575 -30.42 -14.96 8.16
C LEU A 575 -31.01 -13.68 8.75
N HIS A 576 -30.21 -12.89 9.48
CA HIS A 576 -30.67 -11.63 10.05
C HIS A 576 -31.12 -10.63 8.97
N HIS A 577 -30.51 -10.70 7.78
CA HIS A 577 -30.86 -9.90 6.61
C HIS A 577 -31.94 -10.56 5.72
N GLY A 578 -32.60 -11.63 6.21
CA GLY A 578 -33.68 -12.30 5.49
C GLY A 578 -33.23 -13.16 4.31
N VAL A 579 -31.92 -13.40 4.16
CA VAL A 579 -31.37 -14.28 3.12
C VAL A 579 -31.50 -15.74 3.56
N ALA A 580 -32.14 -16.56 2.73
CA ALA A 580 -32.32 -17.98 3.01
C ALA A 580 -30.98 -18.74 2.98
N VAL A 581 -30.58 -19.29 4.12
CA VAL A 581 -29.39 -20.14 4.29
C VAL A 581 -29.71 -21.32 5.18
N ALA A 582 -28.92 -22.40 5.10
CA ALA A 582 -29.04 -23.51 6.04
C ALA A 582 -28.85 -22.99 7.47
N THR A 583 -29.87 -23.18 8.33
CA THR A 583 -29.93 -22.51 9.63
C THR A 583 -28.74 -22.92 10.52
N PRO A 584 -27.82 -22.02 10.87
CA PRO A 584 -26.66 -22.33 11.68
C PRO A 584 -27.07 -22.43 13.15
N LEU A 585 -26.84 -23.59 13.76
CA LEU A 585 -27.24 -23.92 15.13
C LEU A 585 -26.10 -23.68 16.14
N ALA A 586 -24.91 -24.17 15.83
CA ALA A 586 -23.74 -24.03 16.69
C ALA A 586 -22.40 -24.14 15.93
N TYR A 587 -21.31 -23.84 16.61
CA TYR A 587 -19.94 -24.14 16.15
C TYR A 587 -19.09 -24.66 17.32
N ALA A 588 -18.05 -25.43 17.01
CA ALA A 588 -17.10 -25.92 18.01
C ALA A 588 -15.66 -25.91 17.46
N ASP A 589 -14.72 -25.31 18.19
CA ASP A 589 -13.30 -25.24 17.82
C ASP A 589 -12.46 -26.03 18.83
N ARG A 590 -11.69 -27.02 18.38
CA ARG A 590 -10.71 -27.72 19.23
C ARG A 590 -9.42 -26.93 19.26
N VAL A 591 -9.00 -26.49 20.44
CA VAL A 591 -7.77 -25.73 20.65
C VAL A 591 -6.73 -26.54 21.40
N ARG A 592 -5.54 -26.68 20.81
CA ARG A 592 -4.33 -27.26 21.43
C ARG A 592 -3.22 -26.21 21.45
N SER A 593 -2.63 -25.93 22.62
CA SER A 593 -1.50 -24.99 22.79
C SER A 593 -1.68 -23.66 22.03
N PHE A 594 -2.83 -23.01 22.26
CA PHE A 594 -3.25 -21.75 21.62
C PHE A 594 -3.49 -21.81 20.11
N ARG A 595 -3.65 -23.02 19.53
CA ARG A 595 -3.99 -23.21 18.11
C ARG A 595 -5.28 -23.99 17.94
N CYS A 596 -6.20 -23.46 17.13
CA CYS A 596 -7.34 -24.23 16.62
C CYS A 596 -6.82 -25.32 15.67
N THR A 597 -7.04 -26.58 16.04
CA THR A 597 -6.65 -27.77 15.26
C THR A 597 -7.82 -28.33 14.46
N GLU A 598 -9.03 -28.20 14.97
CA GLU A 598 -10.27 -28.64 14.33
C GLU A 598 -11.34 -27.57 14.53
N SER A 599 -12.17 -27.35 13.52
CA SER A 599 -13.31 -26.42 13.59
C SER A 599 -14.53 -27.08 12.98
N LEU A 600 -15.64 -27.08 13.72
CA LEU A 600 -16.92 -27.66 13.37
C LEU A 600 -17.94 -26.53 13.21
N VAL A 601 -18.76 -26.60 12.17
CA VAL A 601 -19.99 -25.81 12.05
C VAL A 601 -21.18 -26.75 11.95
N MET A 602 -22.22 -26.43 12.70
CA MET A 602 -23.41 -27.27 12.86
C MET A 602 -24.61 -26.48 12.36
N SER A 603 -25.31 -27.01 11.36
CA SER A 603 -26.52 -26.42 10.79
C SER A 603 -27.67 -27.41 10.82
N ARG A 604 -28.91 -26.91 10.74
CA ARG A 604 -30.09 -27.77 10.66
C ARG A 604 -29.99 -28.65 9.40
N PHE A 605 -30.15 -29.95 9.56
CA PHE A 605 -30.19 -30.86 8.42
C PHE A 605 -31.51 -30.69 7.66
N LEU A 606 -31.41 -30.59 6.34
CA LEU A 606 -32.56 -30.47 5.44
C LEU A 606 -32.75 -31.82 4.75
N SER A 607 -33.61 -32.67 5.29
CA SER A 607 -33.75 -34.09 4.90
C SER A 607 -34.17 -34.33 3.44
N SER A 608 -34.82 -33.36 2.80
CA SER A 608 -35.22 -33.41 1.39
C SER A 608 -34.41 -32.47 0.48
N ALA A 609 -33.27 -31.96 0.95
CA ALA A 609 -32.47 -31.02 0.18
C ALA A 609 -31.56 -31.71 -0.84
N ARG A 610 -31.54 -31.19 -2.07
CA ARG A 610 -30.60 -31.57 -3.13
C ARG A 610 -29.73 -30.38 -3.50
N LEU A 611 -28.51 -30.60 -3.98
CA LEU A 611 -27.70 -29.50 -4.52
C LEU A 611 -28.37 -28.93 -5.78
N ALA A 612 -28.31 -27.61 -5.96
CA ALA A 612 -28.97 -26.95 -7.08
C ALA A 612 -28.47 -27.46 -8.44
N LYS A 613 -27.18 -27.83 -8.54
CA LYS A 613 -26.62 -28.44 -9.75
C LYS A 613 -27.29 -29.78 -10.11
N ASP A 614 -27.60 -30.61 -9.11
CA ASP A 614 -28.15 -31.95 -9.31
C ASP A 614 -29.67 -31.85 -9.51
N ALA A 615 -30.33 -30.98 -8.76
CA ALA A 615 -31.74 -30.68 -8.93
C ALA A 615 -32.05 -30.04 -10.29
N LEU A 616 -31.19 -29.18 -10.85
CA LEU A 616 -31.36 -28.65 -12.21
C LEU A 616 -30.96 -29.66 -13.29
N GLY A 617 -29.96 -30.50 -13.03
CA GLY A 617 -29.51 -31.51 -14.00
C GLY A 617 -30.53 -32.63 -14.21
N ASP A 618 -31.22 -33.05 -13.16
CA ASP A 618 -32.13 -34.21 -13.20
C ASP A 618 -33.59 -33.84 -13.50
N GLU A 619 -33.94 -32.54 -13.50
CA GLU A 619 -35.32 -32.08 -13.64
C GLU A 619 -35.71 -31.85 -15.10
N ASN A 620 -36.59 -32.75 -15.60
CA ASN A 620 -37.13 -32.73 -16.95
C ASN A 620 -38.50 -32.04 -17.06
N ASP A 621 -39.17 -31.75 -15.93
CA ASP A 621 -40.40 -30.95 -15.94
C ASP A 621 -40.08 -29.45 -16.04
N GLY A 622 -40.48 -28.85 -17.17
CA GLY A 622 -40.28 -27.42 -17.42
C GLY A 622 -40.90 -26.51 -16.36
N GLN A 623 -42.00 -26.90 -15.70
CA GLN A 623 -42.60 -26.08 -14.64
C GLN A 623 -41.79 -26.14 -13.34
N ALA A 624 -41.37 -27.33 -12.92
CA ALA A 624 -40.52 -27.54 -11.74
C ALA A 624 -39.16 -26.84 -11.90
N ARG A 625 -38.56 -26.94 -13.08
CA ARG A 625 -37.30 -26.29 -13.44
C ARG A 625 -37.38 -24.76 -13.34
N VAL A 626 -38.44 -24.16 -13.87
CA VAL A 626 -38.69 -22.71 -13.75
C VAL A 626 -38.92 -22.30 -12.29
N ALA A 627 -39.56 -23.14 -11.47
CA ALA A 627 -39.76 -22.87 -10.05
C ALA A 627 -38.41 -22.83 -9.28
N ILE A 628 -37.50 -23.74 -9.59
CA ILE A 628 -36.13 -23.75 -9.06
C ILE A 628 -35.39 -22.45 -9.42
N ILE A 629 -35.40 -22.08 -10.70
CA ILE A 629 -34.69 -20.89 -11.19
C ILE A 629 -35.23 -19.61 -10.56
N ARG A 630 -36.56 -19.50 -10.40
CA ARG A 630 -37.19 -18.35 -9.73
C ARG A 630 -36.81 -18.29 -8.26
N SER A 631 -36.77 -19.43 -7.56
CA SER A 631 -36.38 -19.48 -6.15
C SER A 631 -34.90 -19.09 -5.96
N LEU A 632 -34.01 -19.62 -6.81
CA LEU A 632 -32.60 -19.26 -6.85
C LEU A 632 -32.41 -17.75 -7.06
N SER A 633 -33.11 -17.20 -8.05
CA SER A 633 -33.07 -15.78 -8.38
C SER A 633 -33.48 -14.88 -7.22
N LYS A 634 -34.53 -15.24 -6.48
CA LYS A 634 -34.99 -14.50 -5.30
C LYS A 634 -33.96 -14.48 -4.18
N VAL A 635 -33.31 -15.60 -3.89
CA VAL A 635 -32.30 -15.69 -2.83
C VAL A 635 -31.07 -14.84 -3.17
N VAL A 636 -30.60 -14.89 -4.41
CA VAL A 636 -29.48 -14.06 -4.89
C VAL A 636 -29.84 -12.57 -4.92
N ALA A 637 -31.07 -12.23 -5.33
CA ALA A 637 -31.56 -10.85 -5.30
C ALA A 637 -31.69 -10.28 -3.88
N SER A 638 -32.14 -11.11 -2.92
CA SER A 638 -32.20 -10.75 -1.50
C SER A 638 -30.81 -10.48 -0.94
N LEU A 639 -29.85 -11.38 -1.22
CA LEU A 639 -28.44 -11.22 -0.83
C LEU A 639 -27.87 -9.88 -1.33
N HIS A 640 -28.03 -9.60 -2.62
CA HIS A 640 -27.47 -8.40 -3.23
C HIS A 640 -28.21 -7.13 -2.81
N SER A 641 -29.53 -7.16 -2.57
CA SER A 641 -30.30 -5.98 -2.14
C SER A 641 -29.80 -5.39 -0.81
N GLU A 642 -29.27 -6.25 0.05
CA GLU A 642 -28.69 -5.87 1.35
C GLU A 642 -27.21 -5.42 1.25
N GLY A 643 -26.66 -5.37 0.02
CA GLY A 643 -25.25 -5.04 -0.22
C GLY A 643 -24.28 -6.11 0.26
N LEU A 644 -24.76 -7.35 0.40
CA LEU A 644 -23.99 -8.53 0.80
C LEU A 644 -23.59 -9.33 -0.45
N PHE A 645 -22.54 -10.15 -0.30
CA PHE A 645 -21.94 -10.95 -1.37
C PHE A 645 -21.58 -12.33 -0.82
N HIS A 646 -21.65 -13.37 -1.66
CA HIS A 646 -21.26 -14.72 -1.25
C HIS A 646 -19.74 -14.89 -1.33
N GLY A 647 -19.15 -14.47 -2.46
CA GLY A 647 -17.70 -14.53 -2.69
C GLY A 647 -17.17 -15.88 -3.18
N ASP A 648 -18.07 -16.83 -3.45
CA ASP A 648 -17.86 -18.18 -4.03
C ASP A 648 -19.23 -18.75 -4.44
N LEU A 649 -20.00 -17.99 -5.23
CA LEU A 649 -21.42 -18.27 -5.51
C LEU A 649 -21.58 -19.21 -6.71
N HIS A 650 -21.52 -20.51 -6.48
CA HIS A 650 -21.76 -21.52 -7.53
C HIS A 650 -22.93 -22.45 -7.17
N LEU A 651 -23.53 -23.14 -8.15
CA LEU A 651 -24.69 -24.03 -7.93
C LEU A 651 -24.42 -25.16 -6.92
N GLY A 652 -23.16 -25.59 -6.75
CA GLY A 652 -22.77 -26.52 -5.70
C GLY A 652 -22.85 -25.98 -4.26
N ASN A 653 -23.03 -24.67 -4.08
CA ASN A 653 -23.17 -24.02 -2.76
C ASN A 653 -24.62 -23.58 -2.50
N VAL A 654 -25.58 -24.17 -3.22
CA VAL A 654 -27.00 -23.91 -3.04
C VAL A 654 -27.73 -25.22 -2.85
N LEU A 655 -28.52 -25.31 -1.78
CA LEU A 655 -29.44 -26.41 -1.52
C LEU A 655 -30.86 -26.04 -1.94
N ILE A 656 -31.57 -26.99 -2.51
CA ILE A 656 -32.96 -26.88 -2.95
C ILE A 656 -33.79 -27.86 -2.15
N THR A 657 -34.83 -27.35 -1.50
CA THR A 657 -35.86 -28.15 -0.83
C THR A 657 -37.19 -27.96 -1.54
N GLN A 658 -37.87 -29.06 -1.84
CA GLN A 658 -39.24 -29.05 -2.38
C GLN A 658 -40.17 -29.68 -1.35
N ALA A 659 -41.09 -28.90 -0.80
CA ALA A 659 -42.08 -29.39 0.17
C ALA A 659 -43.44 -28.74 -0.10
N GLY A 660 -44.51 -29.54 -0.16
CA GLY A 660 -45.88 -29.05 -0.37
C GLY A 660 -46.09 -28.23 -1.65
N GLY A 661 -45.36 -28.52 -2.73
CA GLY A 661 -45.41 -27.78 -3.99
C GLY A 661 -44.63 -26.45 -4.00
N GLN A 662 -43.95 -26.09 -2.91
CA GLN A 662 -43.08 -24.90 -2.86
C GLN A 662 -41.60 -25.29 -2.97
N THR A 663 -40.88 -24.59 -3.85
CA THR A 663 -39.42 -24.73 -4.02
C THR A 663 -38.69 -23.62 -3.27
N SER A 664 -37.85 -23.98 -2.32
CA SER A 664 -37.03 -23.04 -1.54
C SER A 664 -35.54 -23.32 -1.75
N CYS A 665 -34.78 -22.26 -2.03
CA CYS A 665 -33.32 -22.32 -2.13
C CYS A 665 -32.67 -21.81 -0.84
N HIS A 666 -31.57 -22.44 -0.43
CA HIS A 666 -30.80 -22.09 0.77
C HIS A 666 -29.33 -22.04 0.40
N LEU A 667 -28.64 -20.93 0.70
CA LEU A 667 -27.18 -20.87 0.52
C LEU A 667 -26.47 -21.69 1.60
N ILE A 668 -25.37 -22.32 1.22
CA ILE A 668 -24.46 -23.08 2.09
C ILE A 668 -23.01 -22.65 1.82
N ASP A 669 -22.08 -23.09 2.65
CA ASP A 669 -20.66 -22.72 2.57
C ASP A 669 -20.42 -21.20 2.64
N CYS A 670 -21.10 -20.53 3.56
CA CYS A 670 -20.99 -19.09 3.77
C CYS A 670 -19.66 -18.69 4.47
N GLY A 671 -18.59 -19.48 4.33
CA GLY A 671 -17.26 -19.19 4.88
C GLY A 671 -16.57 -17.99 4.23
N GLY A 672 -17.04 -17.56 3.05
CA GLY A 672 -16.62 -16.34 2.34
C GLY A 672 -16.91 -15.05 3.12
N ASN A 673 -16.25 -13.93 2.79
CA ASN A 673 -16.51 -12.66 3.46
C ASN A 673 -17.89 -12.12 3.04
N ALA A 674 -18.95 -12.44 3.78
CA ALA A 674 -20.28 -11.86 3.61
C ALA A 674 -20.38 -10.36 3.94
N ARG A 675 -19.25 -9.63 3.92
CA ARG A 675 -19.18 -8.20 4.30
C ARG A 675 -18.32 -7.43 3.31
N ALA A 676 -19.01 -6.60 2.52
CA ALA A 676 -18.50 -5.61 1.59
C ALA A 676 -17.70 -6.18 0.38
N PRO A 677 -17.86 -5.57 -0.81
CA PRO A 677 -17.15 -6.01 -2.00
C PRO A 677 -15.64 -5.91 -1.76
N ARG A 678 -14.89 -6.96 -2.10
CA ARG A 678 -13.42 -6.84 -2.18
C ARG A 678 -13.11 -5.77 -3.24
N PRO A 679 -11.98 -5.04 -3.17
CA PRO A 679 -11.59 -4.14 -4.24
C PRO A 679 -11.56 -4.92 -5.58
N GLY A 680 -12.52 -4.62 -6.46
CA GLY A 680 -12.69 -5.31 -7.75
C GLY A 680 -13.55 -6.58 -7.75
N TYR A 681 -14.26 -6.93 -6.67
CA TYR A 681 -15.26 -8.01 -6.64
C TYR A 681 -16.64 -7.41 -6.36
N GLY A 682 -17.62 -7.58 -7.23
CA GLY A 682 -18.94 -6.96 -7.15
C GLY A 682 -20.08 -7.94 -7.43
N ILE A 683 -21.28 -7.39 -7.64
CA ILE A 683 -22.51 -8.14 -7.95
C ILE A 683 -22.31 -8.94 -9.24
N GLU A 684 -21.58 -8.35 -10.17
CA GLU A 684 -21.18 -8.93 -11.44
C GLU A 684 -20.39 -10.24 -11.30
N ASP A 685 -19.56 -10.38 -10.25
CA ASP A 685 -18.73 -11.56 -10.06
C ASP A 685 -19.54 -12.72 -9.46
N ASP A 686 -20.36 -12.47 -8.43
CA ASP A 686 -21.30 -13.46 -7.87
C ASP A 686 -22.28 -13.95 -8.98
N LEU A 687 -22.79 -13.03 -9.81
CA LEU A 687 -23.65 -13.38 -10.95
C LEU A 687 -22.90 -14.17 -12.03
N ALA A 688 -21.65 -13.83 -12.33
CA ALA A 688 -20.88 -14.57 -13.33
C ALA A 688 -20.55 -15.99 -12.86
N GLU A 689 -20.19 -16.15 -11.59
CA GLU A 689 -19.81 -17.42 -10.98
C GLU A 689 -20.98 -18.41 -10.96
N ILE A 690 -22.18 -17.94 -10.61
CA ILE A 690 -23.37 -18.81 -10.55
C ILE A 690 -23.79 -19.27 -11.96
N LEU A 691 -23.78 -18.36 -12.93
CA LEU A 691 -24.13 -18.65 -14.32
C LEU A 691 -23.12 -19.61 -14.96
N PHE A 692 -21.82 -19.36 -14.74
CA PHE A 692 -20.75 -20.23 -15.24
C PHE A 692 -20.84 -21.63 -14.65
N SER A 693 -21.09 -21.74 -13.34
CA SER A 693 -21.21 -23.04 -12.67
C SER A 693 -22.38 -23.89 -13.15
N GLY A 694 -23.41 -23.26 -13.73
CA GLY A 694 -24.58 -23.95 -14.25
C GLY A 694 -24.62 -24.10 -15.77
N GLN A 695 -23.53 -23.78 -16.48
CA GLN A 695 -23.52 -23.77 -17.94
C GLN A 695 -23.82 -25.13 -18.59
N HIS A 696 -23.57 -26.23 -17.87
CA HIS A 696 -23.79 -27.60 -18.35
C HIS A 696 -25.15 -28.18 -17.93
N VAL A 697 -25.86 -27.51 -17.01
CA VAL A 697 -27.11 -28.00 -16.44
C VAL A 697 -28.30 -27.08 -16.70
N ALA A 698 -28.08 -25.86 -17.20
CA ALA A 698 -29.11 -24.89 -17.54
C ALA A 698 -28.81 -24.16 -18.86
N ASP A 699 -29.87 -23.93 -19.64
CA ASP A 699 -29.76 -23.29 -20.95
C ASP A 699 -29.94 -21.76 -20.87
N TRP A 700 -29.84 -21.08 -22.00
CA TRP A 700 -30.00 -19.63 -22.03
C TRP A 700 -31.43 -19.17 -21.72
N SER A 701 -32.44 -20.00 -21.99
CA SER A 701 -33.85 -19.68 -21.70
C SER A 701 -34.10 -19.64 -20.18
N ASP A 702 -33.50 -20.59 -19.45
CA ASP A 702 -33.47 -20.66 -18.00
C ASP A 702 -32.82 -19.41 -17.40
N TRP A 703 -31.65 -19.02 -17.90
CA TRP A 703 -30.93 -17.85 -17.40
C TRP A 703 -31.61 -16.52 -17.75
N ARG A 704 -32.36 -16.46 -18.86
CA ARG A 704 -33.25 -15.31 -19.15
C ARG A 704 -34.35 -15.20 -18.09
N VAL A 705 -34.95 -16.30 -17.66
CA VAL A 705 -35.94 -16.31 -16.58
C VAL A 705 -35.30 -15.88 -15.26
N PHE A 706 -34.11 -16.40 -14.95
CA PHE A 706 -33.34 -16.01 -13.77
C PHE A 706 -33.11 -14.50 -13.70
N MET A 707 -32.58 -13.91 -14.78
CA MET A 707 -32.24 -12.48 -14.81
C MET A 707 -33.47 -11.57 -14.76
N ARG A 708 -34.58 -11.97 -15.39
CA ARG A 708 -35.86 -11.24 -15.28
C ARG A 708 -36.38 -11.25 -13.85
N CYS A 709 -36.39 -12.42 -13.20
CA CYS A 709 -36.84 -12.54 -11.82
C CYS A 709 -35.90 -11.79 -10.87
N TYR A 710 -34.59 -11.79 -11.14
CA TYR A 710 -33.58 -11.13 -10.31
C TYR A 710 -33.75 -9.62 -10.36
N ALA A 711 -33.96 -9.07 -11.56
CA ALA A 711 -34.18 -7.64 -11.75
C ALA A 711 -35.49 -7.13 -11.11
N GLN A 712 -36.50 -8.00 -10.93
CA GLN A 712 -37.73 -7.65 -10.23
C GLN A 712 -37.55 -7.57 -8.71
N HIS A 713 -36.66 -8.38 -8.14
CA HIS A 713 -36.49 -8.51 -6.68
C HIS A 713 -35.27 -7.77 -6.14
N CYS A 714 -34.32 -7.36 -6.98
CA CYS A 714 -33.12 -6.64 -6.53
C CYS A 714 -33.36 -5.12 -6.47
N HIS A 715 -33.28 -4.53 -5.27
CA HIS A 715 -33.61 -3.13 -5.02
C HIS A 715 -32.44 -2.14 -5.23
N LEU A 716 -31.22 -2.65 -5.38
CA LEU A 716 -30.08 -1.78 -5.67
C LEU A 716 -30.15 -1.23 -7.10
N LYS A 717 -29.95 0.09 -7.24
CA LYS A 717 -29.65 0.70 -8.55
C LYS A 717 -28.25 0.27 -9.00
N THR A 718 -28.12 -0.97 -9.46
CA THR A 718 -26.95 -1.39 -10.23
C THR A 718 -26.83 -0.50 -11.45
N ASP A 719 -25.61 -0.02 -11.72
CA ASP A 719 -25.29 0.74 -12.92
C ASP A 719 -25.70 -0.10 -14.14
N ARG A 720 -26.85 0.23 -14.76
CA ARG A 720 -27.45 -0.54 -15.86
C ARG A 720 -26.46 -0.77 -16.99
N ARG A 721 -25.46 0.12 -17.11
CA ARG A 721 -24.37 0.02 -18.08
C ARG A 721 -23.42 -1.14 -17.72
N ARG A 722 -22.99 -1.26 -16.47
CA ARG A 722 -22.14 -2.36 -15.98
C ARG A 722 -22.84 -3.71 -16.05
N LEU A 723 -24.12 -3.76 -15.66
CA LEU A 723 -24.88 -5.00 -15.72
C LEU A 723 -25.06 -5.50 -17.16
N ARG A 724 -25.27 -4.57 -18.11
CA ARG A 724 -25.24 -4.87 -19.56
C ARG A 724 -23.87 -5.35 -20.03
N THR A 725 -22.76 -4.75 -19.55
CA THR A 725 -21.41 -5.18 -19.92
C THR A 725 -21.08 -6.58 -19.39
N SER A 726 -21.48 -6.90 -18.16
CA SER A 726 -21.31 -8.24 -17.57
C SER A 726 -22.19 -9.28 -18.28
N LEU A 727 -23.44 -8.93 -18.59
CA LEU A 727 -24.32 -9.77 -19.41
C LEU A 727 -23.76 -10.00 -20.82
N ALA A 728 -23.17 -8.99 -21.46
CA ALA A 728 -22.54 -9.12 -22.77
C ALA A 728 -21.29 -10.03 -22.74
N ARG A 729 -20.50 -9.97 -21.64
CA ARG A 729 -19.39 -10.93 -21.41
C ARG A 729 -19.92 -12.36 -21.24
N LEU A 730 -21.00 -12.55 -20.52
CA LEU A 730 -21.63 -13.87 -20.36
C LEU A 730 -22.22 -14.39 -21.68
N GLN A 731 -22.79 -13.50 -22.49
CA GLN A 731 -23.32 -13.84 -23.81
C GLN A 731 -22.21 -14.28 -24.78
N SER A 732 -20.96 -13.83 -24.58
CA SER A 732 -19.81 -14.30 -25.36
C SER A 732 -19.29 -15.69 -24.97
N LEU A 733 -19.75 -16.25 -23.84
CA LEU A 733 -19.40 -17.61 -23.38
C LEU A 733 -20.36 -18.68 -23.94
N TRP A 734 -21.52 -18.29 -24.45
CA TRP A 734 -22.46 -19.20 -25.13
C TRP A 734 -22.39 -18.99 -26.64
N PRO A 735 -22.27 -20.05 -27.46
CA PRO A 735 -22.36 -19.90 -28.91
C PRO A 735 -23.72 -19.30 -29.30
N PRO A 736 -23.79 -18.48 -30.36
CA PRO A 736 -25.03 -17.92 -30.83
C PRO A 736 -25.87 -19.03 -31.47
N SER A 737 -26.72 -19.68 -30.67
CA SER A 737 -27.85 -20.47 -31.15
C SER A 737 -29.10 -20.04 -30.39
N GLU A 738 -29.92 -19.25 -31.10
CA GLU A 738 -31.29 -18.76 -30.84
C GLU A 738 -31.54 -17.62 -29.80
#